data_AF-A0A815RTP0-F1
#
_entry.id   AF-A0A815RTP0-F1
#
_cell.length_a   1.000
_cell.length_b   1.000
_cell.length_c   1.000
_cell.angle_alpha   90.00
_cell.angle_beta   90.00
_cell.angle_gamma   90.00
#
_symmetry.space_group_name_H-M   'P 1'
#
loop_
_entity.id
_entity.type
_entity.pdbx_description
1 polymer ?
#
loop_
_entity_poly.entity_id
_entity_poly.type
_entity_poly.pdbx_seq_one_letter_code
_entity_poly.pdbx_strand_id
1 'polypeptide(L)'
;MWSTFVWCLIGIVIVSNPLLAKHKSLTDIHTVLPSTIPDTEYEQVIAERYLFAPFANESTAWVTLSDIHSVWQAVSLPQYHSQAAEGVWLLGQTTTKTQRTEFVNTTLHMFWMSLSANGTLVTLTGIDVNSNTSRLIVSHNANTTRTYTAALISLDRIQLILCNRSDATSCNMIQIIYFPSVLANISKIAGGIFVEDLGVAGWLFIATDTGLHGLNLSTFTIVPFVNEIHTGVSSLAWSSKRQTVFFGTDTKLWIHSYGTDNEGWRFEHITGLIDAPITSLVYNDVQDQLWVGQDTGITFLLPVDMSTGRLHWYFSRLAGQISNPGSYIGHLPLANITVLGVSHSTVSDSRVWLGSIYGVMRFNPNDSDMNAWRVFNSARYMPNRNALVDVSSLAVLSCSSTALSVAGSAAVAVTSKGLSVLRFEMWTLAQKVRHFQSFLEQPGRHNKYNLVSDCPMSLWGDNRSCTKGSSDNDGLWTTMYLSSQIFRYAVTKDPAVKVSAWTHFEALELLNQVSGIPGYPSRSFAKRSDFPPSHSWYLSPTNSTLQFKGDTSSDEIVGHEFVYPLVHDLLAGNDDERQRAYILVLNITTNILTHDWYLVGEKHTPTTWGFWNPIRINNDSNVQDDRGINSLEILAYLLQTYAYSGDERFLDGAKLLIDTYQYDINLINAKMIAVCENNFSDDQLAYLSYFNLVYAINTITLTDHLSPGQKARAKLITDKLLEYMKTGLDLFHRYTQTEKSPFYNFIYCYASGQVNQTQHLFNKNYPSSVSFNCSSLSTDGIWHMQRWPLELINWPQFNTVRLDVQRNKPAECNGKPYALHLLPPDERNVGKWNSNAYSLDYGTGFKEEDPTPFLISYWGMRYFNLLGE
;
A
#
# COMPACT_ATOMS: atom_id res chain seq x y z
N MET A 1 46.85 34.11 7.55
CA MET A 1 48.28 34.09 7.17
C MET A 1 48.67 32.61 7.12
N TRP A 2 48.70 31.93 5.96
CA TRP A 2 49.81 31.86 4.99
C TRP A 2 51.17 31.72 5.70
N SER A 3 52.05 30.74 5.50
CA SER A 3 52.19 29.67 4.50
C SER A 3 53.45 28.83 4.87
N THR A 4 53.52 27.57 4.41
CA THR A 4 54.72 26.79 4.00
C THR A 4 55.85 26.45 5.01
N PHE A 5 56.27 25.16 5.09
CA PHE A 5 57.57 24.61 4.60
C PHE A 5 57.75 23.13 5.07
N VAL A 6 57.87 22.13 4.17
CA VAL A 6 59.09 21.46 3.60
C VAL A 6 59.84 20.49 4.55
N TRP A 7 60.16 19.28 4.04
CA TRP A 7 61.48 18.60 3.97
C TRP A 7 61.28 17.05 3.97
N CYS A 8 61.59 16.33 2.88
CA CYS A 8 62.93 15.88 2.39
C CYS A 8 63.59 14.86 3.35
N LEU A 9 64.26 13.76 2.95
CA LEU A 9 64.87 13.31 1.69
C LEU A 9 65.58 11.94 1.96
N ILE A 10 65.88 11.19 0.88
CA ILE A 10 67.06 10.29 0.66
C ILE A 10 67.04 8.89 1.32
N GLY A 11 67.41 7.78 0.66
CA GLY A 11 67.94 7.57 -0.70
C GLY A 11 68.25 6.08 -1.01
N ILE A 12 68.06 5.62 -2.26
CA ILE A 12 69.08 5.39 -3.34
C ILE A 12 69.76 4.00 -3.14
N VAL A 13 69.77 3.03 -4.08
CA VAL A 13 70.61 2.99 -5.31
C VAL A 13 70.29 1.79 -6.25
N ILE A 14 70.00 2.12 -7.53
CA ILE A 14 70.55 1.68 -8.86
C ILE A 14 70.63 0.15 -9.16
N VAL A 15 70.38 -0.45 -10.35
CA VAL A 15 70.48 -0.17 -11.82
C VAL A 15 69.50 -1.19 -12.47
N SER A 16 68.70 -0.98 -13.53
CA SER A 16 69.04 -0.62 -14.92
C SER A 16 67.74 -0.57 -15.77
N ASN A 17 67.64 0.42 -16.66
CA ASN A 17 66.67 0.52 -17.77
C ASN A 17 67.48 0.34 -19.09
N PRO A 18 66.90 0.20 -20.31
CA PRO A 18 65.49 0.19 -20.70
C PRO A 18 65.11 -0.89 -21.75
N LEU A 19 63.82 -1.15 -21.96
CA LEU A 19 63.16 -1.37 -23.27
C LEU A 19 61.67 -1.71 -23.05
N LEU A 20 60.83 -1.22 -23.97
CA LEU A 20 59.39 -1.45 -24.14
C LEU A 20 58.40 -0.45 -23.50
N ALA A 21 58.11 0.53 -24.35
CA ALA A 21 56.92 1.35 -24.50
C ALA A 21 55.59 0.83 -23.89
N LYS A 22 54.95 1.74 -23.13
CA LYS A 22 53.50 1.98 -23.00
C LYS A 22 52.59 0.77 -22.71
N HIS A 23 52.50 0.40 -21.44
CA HIS A 23 51.21 0.04 -20.84
C HIS A 23 50.57 1.30 -20.24
N LYS A 24 49.49 1.78 -20.85
CA LYS A 24 48.46 2.57 -20.15
C LYS A 24 47.48 1.52 -19.63
N SER A 25 47.46 1.24 -18.32
CA SER A 25 46.40 0.43 -17.74
C SER A 25 45.10 1.22 -17.83
N LEU A 26 44.13 0.65 -18.53
CA LEU A 26 42.71 0.98 -18.35
C LEU A 26 42.25 0.28 -17.08
N THR A 27 42.50 0.93 -15.94
CA THR A 27 41.84 0.67 -14.68
C THR A 27 40.92 1.86 -14.45
N ASP A 28 39.63 1.69 -14.74
CA ASP A 28 38.50 2.36 -14.07
C ASP A 28 37.19 2.03 -14.81
N ILE A 29 36.70 0.80 -14.62
CA ILE A 29 35.26 0.51 -14.65
C ILE A 29 35.00 -0.40 -13.45
N HIS A 30 34.91 0.19 -12.26
CA HIS A 30 34.26 -0.48 -11.14
C HIS A 30 32.77 -0.54 -11.45
N THR A 31 32.30 -1.69 -11.97
CA THR A 31 30.89 -2.07 -11.88
C THR A 31 30.59 -2.27 -10.40
N VAL A 32 30.00 -1.26 -9.77
CA VAL A 32 29.52 -1.34 -8.39
C VAL A 32 28.38 -2.36 -8.37
N LEU A 33 28.66 -3.58 -7.89
CA LEU A 33 27.61 -4.52 -7.54
C LEU A 33 26.65 -3.83 -6.56
N PRO A 34 25.32 -3.95 -6.72
CA PRO A 34 24.38 -3.31 -5.81
C PRO A 34 24.68 -3.79 -4.39
N SER A 35 24.97 -2.85 -3.48
CA SER A 35 25.07 -3.14 -2.06
C SER A 35 23.70 -3.64 -1.59
N THR A 36 23.66 -4.81 -0.96
CA THR A 36 22.43 -5.37 -0.39
C THR A 36 21.80 -4.39 0.58
N ILE A 37 20.52 -4.06 0.38
CA ILE A 37 19.76 -3.20 1.29
C ILE A 37 19.22 -4.06 2.43
N PRO A 38 19.54 -3.77 3.70
CA PRO A 38 19.07 -4.57 4.83
C PRO A 38 17.55 -4.53 4.97
N ASP A 39 16.96 -5.62 5.47
CA ASP A 39 15.54 -5.67 5.82
C ASP A 39 15.27 -4.89 7.11
N THR A 40 15.01 -3.59 6.97
CA THR A 40 14.74 -2.68 8.09
C THR A 40 13.28 -2.72 8.50
N GLU A 41 13.02 -2.55 9.79
CA GLU A 41 11.65 -2.39 10.27
C GLU A 41 10.97 -1.14 9.68
N TYR A 42 9.69 -1.26 9.37
CA TYR A 42 8.82 -0.17 8.88
C TYR A 42 7.43 -0.27 9.47
N GLU A 43 6.67 0.82 9.40
CA GLU A 43 5.30 0.86 9.90
C GLU A 43 4.29 0.20 8.94
N GLN A 44 3.78 -0.95 9.36
CA GLN A 44 2.64 -1.62 8.75
C GLN A 44 1.35 -1.17 9.43
N VAL A 45 0.41 -0.65 8.64
CA VAL A 45 -0.92 -0.30 9.14
C VAL A 45 -1.76 -1.55 9.33
N ILE A 46 -2.48 -1.62 10.45
CA ILE A 46 -3.54 -2.59 10.72
C ILE A 46 -4.83 -1.82 11.00
N ALA A 47 -5.92 -2.26 10.35
CA ALA A 47 -7.21 -1.60 10.42
C ALA A 47 -8.32 -2.57 10.86
N GLU A 48 -8.91 -2.28 12.00
CA GLU A 48 -10.11 -2.95 12.49
C GLU A 48 -11.33 -2.06 12.27
N ARG A 49 -12.41 -2.67 11.81
CA ARG A 49 -13.65 -1.99 11.43
C ARG A 49 -14.79 -2.59 12.24
N TYR A 50 -15.56 -1.72 12.87
CA TYR A 50 -16.69 -2.08 13.71
C TYR A 50 -17.94 -1.37 13.19
N LEU A 51 -19.00 -2.12 12.89
CA LEU A 51 -20.29 -1.60 12.46
C LEU A 51 -21.20 -1.33 13.66
N PHE A 52 -21.98 -0.25 13.60
CA PHE A 52 -23.09 -0.06 14.53
C PHE A 52 -24.28 -0.96 14.16
N ALA A 53 -25.13 -1.25 15.14
CA ALA A 53 -26.26 -2.18 15.01
C ALA A 53 -27.19 -1.91 13.81
N PRO A 54 -27.56 -0.66 13.45
CA PRO A 54 -28.39 -0.39 12.28
C PRO A 54 -27.74 -0.79 10.95
N PHE A 55 -26.41 -0.90 10.93
CA PHE A 55 -25.59 -1.16 9.76
C PHE A 55 -24.96 -2.56 9.77
N ALA A 56 -25.37 -3.45 10.67
CA ALA A 56 -24.82 -4.79 10.85
C ALA A 56 -24.79 -5.64 9.56
N ASN A 57 -25.66 -5.34 8.59
CA ASN A 57 -25.76 -6.07 7.32
C ASN A 57 -24.84 -5.49 6.22
N GLU A 58 -24.10 -4.41 6.49
CA GLU A 58 -23.18 -3.77 5.52
C GLU A 58 -21.91 -4.59 5.27
N SER A 59 -21.52 -5.51 6.14
CA SER A 59 -20.50 -6.52 5.83
C SER A 59 -20.55 -7.62 6.89
N THR A 60 -20.40 -8.87 6.46
CA THR A 60 -20.25 -10.00 7.38
C THR A 60 -18.81 -10.18 7.87
N ALA A 61 -17.86 -9.43 7.31
CA ALA A 61 -16.45 -9.50 7.64
C ALA A 61 -16.03 -8.56 8.78
N TRP A 62 -16.83 -7.51 9.03
CA TRP A 62 -16.57 -6.55 10.08
C TRP A 62 -17.30 -6.94 11.36
N VAL A 63 -16.71 -6.56 12.49
CA VAL A 63 -17.31 -6.83 13.81
C VAL A 63 -18.53 -5.92 13.98
N THR A 64 -19.65 -6.46 14.47
CA THR A 64 -20.84 -5.66 14.76
C THR A 64 -20.94 -5.38 16.25
N LEU A 65 -21.05 -4.10 16.62
CA LEU A 65 -21.37 -3.65 17.97
C LEU A 65 -22.90 -3.69 18.13
N SER A 66 -23.44 -4.87 18.43
CA SER A 66 -24.88 -5.20 18.31
C SER A 66 -25.82 -4.33 19.15
N ASP A 67 -25.32 -3.78 20.26
CA ASP A 67 -26.11 -2.96 21.18
C ASP A 67 -25.88 -1.46 20.98
N ILE A 68 -24.93 -1.08 20.11
CA ILE A 68 -24.57 0.32 19.85
C ILE A 68 -25.26 0.80 18.58
N HIS A 69 -26.10 1.80 18.72
CA HIS A 69 -26.81 2.44 17.61
C HIS A 69 -25.95 3.48 16.89
N SER A 70 -25.26 4.31 17.67
CA SER A 70 -24.36 5.34 17.16
C SER A 70 -23.37 5.77 18.25
N VAL A 71 -22.25 6.34 17.81
CA VAL A 71 -21.27 7.03 18.65
C VAL A 71 -21.07 8.41 18.04
N TRP A 72 -21.01 9.46 18.87
CA TRP A 72 -20.75 10.82 18.38
C TRP A 72 -19.43 11.40 18.91
N GLN A 73 -18.81 10.76 19.89
CA GLN A 73 -17.51 11.18 20.41
C GLN A 73 -16.69 9.96 20.84
N ALA A 74 -15.43 9.94 20.44
CA ALA A 74 -14.38 9.09 20.98
C ALA A 74 -13.32 9.98 21.62
N VAL A 75 -12.85 9.62 22.81
CA VAL A 75 -11.87 10.39 23.60
C VAL A 75 -10.78 9.44 24.08
N SER A 76 -9.52 9.79 23.82
CA SER A 76 -8.39 9.02 24.34
C SER A 76 -8.23 9.27 25.84
N LEU A 77 -7.78 8.24 26.54
CA LEU A 77 -7.41 8.36 27.95
C LEU A 77 -6.18 9.28 28.10
N PRO A 78 -6.12 10.08 29.17
CA PRO A 78 -4.92 10.82 29.52
C PRO A 78 -3.72 9.91 29.76
N GLN A 79 -2.51 10.38 29.42
CA GLN A 79 -1.28 9.58 29.45
C GLN A 79 -0.94 8.97 30.83
N TYR A 80 -1.41 9.58 31.93
CA TYR A 80 -1.18 9.07 33.28
C TYR A 80 -2.04 7.83 33.62
N HIS A 81 -2.96 7.45 32.76
CA HIS A 81 -3.77 6.24 32.93
C HIS A 81 -2.99 5.02 32.45
N SER A 82 -2.94 3.93 33.23
CA SER A 82 -2.15 2.75 32.84
C SER A 82 -2.65 2.11 31.54
N GLN A 83 -3.94 2.24 31.27
CA GLN A 83 -4.63 1.74 30.07
C GLN A 83 -4.68 2.76 28.90
N ALA A 84 -3.88 3.83 28.92
CA ALA A 84 -3.99 4.92 27.93
C ALA A 84 -3.68 4.52 26.47
N ALA A 85 -2.90 3.46 26.29
CA ALA A 85 -2.61 2.85 24.99
C ALA A 85 -3.58 1.71 24.64
N GLU A 86 -4.45 1.31 25.58
CA GLU A 86 -5.26 0.09 25.47
C GLU A 86 -6.70 0.35 25.04
N GLY A 87 -7.14 1.62 24.91
CA GLY A 87 -8.53 1.90 24.60
C GLY A 87 -8.94 3.37 24.64
N VAL A 88 -10.24 3.59 24.47
CA VAL A 88 -10.87 4.92 24.42
C VAL A 88 -12.19 4.93 25.17
N TRP A 89 -12.57 6.10 25.68
CA TRP A 89 -13.94 6.36 26.11
C TRP A 89 -14.80 6.81 24.95
N LEU A 90 -16.03 6.31 24.90
CA LEU A 90 -17.00 6.65 23.86
C LEU A 90 -18.24 7.28 24.50
N LEU A 91 -18.80 8.29 23.85
CA LEU A 91 -20.18 8.72 24.09
C LEU A 91 -21.06 8.23 22.94
N GLY A 92 -22.09 7.47 23.29
CA GLY A 92 -22.92 6.80 22.29
C GLY A 92 -24.32 6.47 22.77
N GLN A 93 -25.10 5.95 21.83
CA GLN A 93 -26.49 5.58 22.01
C GLN A 93 -26.62 4.07 21.88
N THR A 94 -27.33 3.43 22.81
CA THR A 94 -27.74 2.03 22.71
C THR A 94 -29.20 1.91 22.32
N THR A 95 -29.58 0.75 21.79
CA THR A 95 -30.97 0.40 21.47
C THR A 95 -31.37 -0.87 22.22
N THR A 96 -32.59 -0.88 22.76
CA THR A 96 -33.19 -2.08 23.35
C THR A 96 -34.38 -2.53 22.52
N LYS A 97 -34.38 -3.79 22.05
CA LYS A 97 -35.55 -4.41 21.42
C LYS A 97 -36.50 -4.91 22.50
N THR A 98 -37.71 -4.36 22.58
CA THR A 98 -38.75 -4.93 23.43
C THR A 98 -39.59 -5.93 22.64
N GLN A 99 -39.88 -7.11 23.22
CA GLN A 99 -40.50 -8.26 22.52
C GLN A 99 -41.93 -8.04 21.97
N ARG A 100 -42.52 -6.84 22.05
CA ARG A 100 -43.95 -6.62 21.72
C ARG A 100 -44.28 -5.44 20.82
N THR A 101 -43.35 -4.54 20.50
CA THR A 101 -43.62 -3.41 19.58
C THR A 101 -42.34 -3.00 18.84
N GLU A 102 -42.45 -2.55 17.59
CA GLU A 102 -41.34 -1.96 16.79
C GLU A 102 -40.80 -0.62 17.37
N PHE A 103 -41.13 -0.27 18.61
CA PHE A 103 -40.57 0.89 19.29
C PHE A 103 -39.17 0.58 19.81
N VAL A 104 -38.18 1.24 19.22
CA VAL A 104 -36.79 1.17 19.65
C VAL A 104 -36.58 2.26 20.72
N ASN A 105 -36.58 1.86 21.99
CA ASN A 105 -36.14 2.77 23.06
C ASN A 105 -34.61 2.90 22.98
N THR A 106 -34.15 4.15 23.00
CA THR A 106 -32.73 4.46 22.97
C THR A 106 -32.29 5.08 24.28
N THR A 107 -31.09 4.73 24.71
CA THR A 107 -30.49 5.25 25.93
C THR A 107 -29.06 5.69 25.66
N LEU A 108 -28.68 6.85 26.18
CA LEU A 108 -27.35 7.42 25.98
C LEU A 108 -26.44 6.97 27.12
N HIS A 109 -25.20 6.63 26.79
CA HIS A 109 -24.24 6.14 27.78
C HIS A 109 -22.83 6.61 27.45
N MET A 110 -21.98 6.53 28.48
CA MET A 110 -20.53 6.53 28.33
C MET A 110 -20.04 5.08 28.34
N PHE A 111 -19.13 4.74 27.44
CA PHE A 111 -18.55 3.40 27.32
C PHE A 111 -17.03 3.47 27.41
N TRP A 112 -16.43 2.40 27.92
CA TRP A 112 -15.03 2.09 27.73
C TRP A 112 -14.90 1.04 26.62
N MET A 113 -14.10 1.32 25.61
CA MET A 113 -13.74 0.34 24.57
C MET A 113 -12.29 -0.08 24.75
N SER A 114 -12.06 -1.34 25.09
CA SER A 114 -10.72 -1.92 25.16
C SER A 114 -10.29 -2.46 23.80
N LEU A 115 -9.21 -1.89 23.25
CA LEU A 115 -8.55 -2.37 22.03
C LEU A 115 -7.70 -3.61 22.29
N SER A 116 -7.11 -3.73 23.49
CA SER A 116 -6.36 -4.94 23.89
C SER A 116 -7.25 -6.18 24.02
N ALA A 117 -8.54 -5.99 24.31
CA ALA A 117 -9.56 -7.03 24.33
C ALA A 117 -10.45 -7.01 23.07
N ASN A 118 -9.87 -6.79 21.89
CA ASN A 118 -10.55 -6.88 20.58
C ASN A 118 -11.84 -6.04 20.48
N GLY A 119 -11.79 -4.82 21.00
CA GLY A 119 -12.90 -3.87 20.95
C GLY A 119 -14.04 -4.15 21.94
N THR A 120 -13.79 -4.91 23.01
CA THR A 120 -14.79 -5.16 24.05
C THR A 120 -15.28 -3.85 24.68
N LEU A 121 -16.59 -3.70 24.77
CA LEU A 121 -17.26 -2.52 25.33
C LEU A 121 -17.78 -2.78 26.74
N VAL A 122 -17.57 -1.82 27.63
CA VAL A 122 -18.15 -1.80 28.98
C VAL A 122 -18.91 -0.49 29.15
N THR A 123 -20.20 -0.57 29.47
CA THR A 123 -21.01 0.59 29.82
C THR A 123 -20.65 1.10 31.21
N LEU A 124 -20.33 2.39 31.33
CA LEU A 124 -20.00 3.02 32.61
C LEU A 124 -21.29 3.48 33.29
N THR A 125 -21.67 2.77 34.35
CA THR A 125 -22.85 3.11 35.16
C THR A 125 -22.53 4.24 36.13
N GLY A 126 -23.48 5.15 36.38
CA GLY A 126 -23.33 6.22 37.38
C GLY A 126 -22.91 7.58 36.79
N ILE A 127 -22.84 7.70 35.46
CA ILE A 127 -22.67 8.96 34.74
C ILE A 127 -23.96 9.22 33.94
N ASP A 128 -24.59 10.37 34.16
CA ASP A 128 -25.86 10.73 33.51
C ASP A 128 -25.60 11.39 32.15
N VAL A 129 -25.69 10.63 31.05
CA VAL A 129 -25.63 11.20 29.70
C VAL A 129 -27.06 11.52 29.26
N ASN A 130 -27.47 12.79 29.36
CA ASN A 130 -28.86 13.20 29.07
C ASN A 130 -29.08 13.80 27.67
N SER A 131 -28.00 14.04 26.90
CA SER A 131 -28.08 14.63 25.55
C SER A 131 -27.01 14.06 24.61
N ASN A 132 -27.37 13.87 23.34
CA ASN A 132 -26.44 13.49 22.26
C ASN A 132 -25.52 14.65 21.82
N THR A 133 -25.77 15.87 22.32
CA THR A 133 -24.87 17.01 22.17
C THR A 133 -23.85 17.11 23.30
N SER A 134 -23.91 16.23 24.30
CA SER A 134 -22.97 16.24 25.42
C SER A 134 -21.54 16.00 24.93
N ARG A 135 -20.56 16.58 25.63
CA ARG A 135 -19.13 16.42 25.33
C ARG A 135 -18.37 16.00 26.57
N LEU A 136 -17.57 14.95 26.44
CA LEU A 136 -16.62 14.52 27.44
C LEU A 136 -15.28 15.20 27.17
N ILE A 137 -14.79 15.95 28.16
CA ILE A 137 -13.50 16.65 28.13
C ILE A 137 -12.61 16.02 29.20
N VAL A 138 -11.42 15.58 28.82
CA VAL A 138 -10.46 14.97 29.74
C VAL A 138 -9.42 15.97 30.20
N SER A 139 -9.01 15.91 31.48
CA SER A 139 -7.86 16.66 31.96
C SER A 139 -6.58 15.89 31.66
N HIS A 140 -5.57 16.57 31.12
CA HIS A 140 -4.26 15.98 30.81
C HIS A 140 -3.23 16.18 31.93
N ASN A 141 -3.58 16.86 33.02
CA ASN A 141 -2.65 17.14 34.11
C ASN A 141 -2.68 16.02 35.17
N ALA A 142 -1.53 15.42 35.42
CA ALA A 142 -1.41 14.34 36.39
C ALA A 142 -1.63 14.77 37.87
N ASN A 143 -1.56 16.06 38.18
CA ASN A 143 -1.65 16.59 39.55
C ASN A 143 -3.09 16.88 40.00
N THR A 144 -3.94 17.43 39.12
CA THR A 144 -5.35 17.75 39.39
C THR A 144 -6.28 16.54 39.41
N THR A 145 -5.80 15.39 38.94
CA THR A 145 -6.59 14.18 38.77
C THR A 145 -6.74 13.33 40.03
N ARG A 146 -6.35 13.88 41.18
CA ARG A 146 -6.86 13.42 42.49
C ARG A 146 -8.23 14.01 42.82
N THR A 147 -8.65 15.05 42.09
CA THR A 147 -9.92 15.75 42.28
C THR A 147 -10.93 15.35 41.20
N TYR A 148 -10.59 15.45 39.91
CA TYR A 148 -11.44 14.99 38.78
C TYR A 148 -10.57 14.53 37.61
N THR A 149 -11.05 13.55 36.85
CA THR A 149 -10.41 13.04 35.62
C THR A 149 -10.95 13.71 34.37
N ALA A 150 -12.25 13.99 34.34
CA ALA A 150 -12.94 14.53 33.18
C ALA A 150 -14.14 15.39 33.58
N ALA A 151 -14.67 16.14 32.62
CA ALA A 151 -15.96 16.82 32.72
C ALA A 151 -16.87 16.34 31.58
N LEU A 152 -18.08 15.89 31.92
CA LEU A 152 -19.15 15.69 30.97
C LEU A 152 -20.04 16.94 30.95
N ILE A 153 -20.03 17.63 29.82
CA ILE A 153 -20.75 18.89 29.62
C ILE A 153 -22.00 18.59 28.82
N SER A 154 -23.16 18.94 29.38
CA SER A 154 -24.48 18.83 28.76
C SER A 154 -25.11 20.22 28.62
N LEU A 155 -26.29 20.32 28.01
CA LEU A 155 -26.93 21.62 27.73
C LEU A 155 -27.32 22.41 28.99
N ASP A 156 -27.54 21.73 30.11
CA ASP A 156 -28.05 22.30 31.35
C ASP A 156 -27.06 22.23 32.52
N ARG A 157 -25.99 21.42 32.40
CA ARG A 157 -25.08 21.12 33.51
C ARG A 157 -23.73 20.58 33.07
N ILE A 158 -22.78 20.66 34.01
CA ILE A 158 -21.45 20.03 33.96
C ILE A 158 -21.40 18.97 35.06
N GLN A 159 -20.98 17.76 34.72
CA GLN A 159 -20.66 16.70 35.67
C GLN A 159 -19.15 16.52 35.72
N LEU A 160 -18.54 16.78 36.86
CA LEU A 160 -17.15 16.40 37.10
C LEU A 160 -17.12 14.91 37.42
N ILE A 161 -16.20 14.19 36.77
CA ILE A 161 -16.07 12.74 36.83
C ILE A 161 -14.67 12.40 37.31
N LEU A 162 -14.57 11.50 38.28
CA LEU A 162 -13.30 10.92 38.73
C LEU A 162 -13.25 9.44 38.34
N CYS A 163 -12.23 9.05 37.58
CA CYS A 163 -11.99 7.68 37.17
C CYS A 163 -10.73 7.13 37.82
N ASN A 164 -10.75 5.83 38.15
CA ASN A 164 -9.60 5.12 38.68
C ASN A 164 -8.49 5.04 37.62
N ARG A 165 -7.28 5.51 37.93
CA ARG A 165 -6.14 5.56 36.99
C ARG A 165 -5.67 4.18 36.49
N SER A 166 -6.03 3.11 37.20
CA SER A 166 -5.69 1.74 36.86
C SER A 166 -6.84 0.96 36.23
N ASP A 167 -8.05 1.54 36.20
CA ASP A 167 -9.26 0.89 35.71
C ASP A 167 -10.19 1.93 35.07
N ALA A 168 -10.16 1.97 33.73
CA ALA A 168 -10.92 2.91 32.91
C ALA A 168 -12.45 2.66 32.95
N THR A 169 -12.90 1.55 33.53
CA THR A 169 -14.32 1.23 33.72
C THR A 169 -14.88 1.78 35.04
N SER A 170 -14.01 2.09 36.00
CA SER A 170 -14.39 2.58 37.31
C SER A 170 -14.38 4.10 37.35
N CYS A 171 -15.48 4.72 36.94
CA CYS A 171 -15.69 6.17 37.00
C CYS A 171 -16.90 6.53 37.85
N ASN A 172 -16.81 7.62 38.62
CA ASN A 172 -17.92 8.15 39.42
C ASN A 172 -18.09 9.65 39.19
N MET A 173 -19.35 10.10 39.16
CA MET A 173 -19.66 11.52 39.23
C MET A 173 -19.38 12.03 40.65
N ILE A 174 -18.61 13.12 40.75
CA ILE A 174 -18.22 13.72 42.04
C ILE A 174 -18.99 15.01 42.35
N GLN A 175 -19.39 15.75 41.31
CA GLN A 175 -20.04 17.04 41.45
C GLN A 175 -20.85 17.38 40.19
N ILE A 176 -22.04 17.97 40.40
CA ILE A 176 -22.89 18.52 39.34
C ILE A 176 -22.96 20.04 39.51
N ILE A 177 -22.77 20.76 38.41
CA ILE A 177 -22.79 22.21 38.36
C ILE A 177 -23.79 22.61 37.28
N TYR A 178 -24.88 23.26 37.67
CA TYR A 178 -25.92 23.67 36.72
C TYR A 178 -25.56 24.98 36.04
N PHE A 179 -25.90 25.08 34.76
CA PHE A 179 -25.78 26.33 34.03
C PHE A 179 -26.74 27.38 34.61
N PRO A 180 -26.29 28.63 34.77
CA PRO A 180 -27.18 29.72 35.18
C PRO A 180 -28.23 29.99 34.09
N SER A 181 -29.39 30.53 34.48
CA SER A 181 -30.53 30.76 33.57
C SER A 181 -30.20 31.64 32.36
N VAL A 182 -29.20 32.52 32.46
CA VAL A 182 -28.70 33.34 31.34
C VAL A 182 -28.14 32.50 30.18
N LEU A 183 -27.79 31.24 30.43
CA LEU A 183 -27.29 30.29 29.43
C LEU A 183 -28.35 29.28 28.98
N ALA A 184 -29.63 29.48 29.31
CA ALA A 184 -30.71 28.54 28.97
C ALA A 184 -30.99 28.41 27.46
N ASN A 185 -30.42 29.28 26.63
CA ASN A 185 -30.55 29.26 25.17
C ASN A 185 -29.46 28.45 24.46
N ILE A 186 -28.49 27.88 25.19
CA ILE A 186 -27.48 26.98 24.60
C ILE A 186 -28.20 25.77 24.01
N SER A 187 -27.98 25.54 22.71
CA SER A 187 -28.53 24.37 22.02
C SER A 187 -27.45 23.36 21.60
N LYS A 188 -26.17 23.77 21.64
CA LYS A 188 -25.05 22.92 21.22
C LYS A 188 -23.79 23.18 22.05
N ILE A 189 -23.18 22.10 22.55
CA ILE A 189 -21.82 22.12 23.10
C ILE A 189 -20.85 21.73 21.99
N ALA A 190 -19.94 22.63 21.63
CA ALA A 190 -18.94 22.38 20.60
C ALA A 190 -17.72 21.63 21.16
N GLY A 191 -17.30 21.97 22.39
CA GLY A 191 -16.19 21.33 23.06
C GLY A 191 -15.82 22.04 24.38
N GLY A 192 -14.66 21.69 24.92
CA GLY A 192 -14.10 22.34 26.09
C GLY A 192 -12.65 21.95 26.30
N ILE A 193 -11.95 22.65 27.20
CA ILE A 193 -10.55 22.37 27.51
C ILE A 193 -10.23 22.77 28.95
N PHE A 194 -9.49 21.90 29.64
CA PHE A 194 -8.93 22.20 30.96
C PHE A 194 -7.64 23.01 30.79
N VAL A 195 -7.54 24.14 31.50
CA VAL A 195 -6.36 24.99 31.56
C VAL A 195 -6.09 25.28 33.03
N GLU A 196 -5.19 24.51 33.62
CA GLU A 196 -5.10 24.40 35.08
C GLU A 196 -3.98 25.22 35.71
N ASP A 197 -3.15 25.85 34.89
CA ASP A 197 -2.05 26.72 35.26
C ASP A 197 -2.32 28.22 34.95
N LEU A 198 -3.56 28.57 34.61
CA LEU A 198 -3.96 29.94 34.31
C LEU A 198 -4.26 30.75 35.59
N GLY A 199 -3.28 31.51 36.10
CA GLY A 199 -3.44 32.38 37.28
C GLY A 199 -3.38 31.63 38.61
N VAL A 200 -4.18 32.05 39.61
CA VAL A 200 -4.25 31.40 40.95
C VAL A 200 -5.26 30.24 41.03
N ALA A 201 -6.07 30.01 40.01
CA ALA A 201 -7.09 28.95 39.96
C ALA A 201 -7.18 28.34 38.56
N GLY A 202 -7.32 27.01 38.45
CA GLY A 202 -7.55 26.34 37.17
C GLY A 202 -8.94 26.63 36.57
N TRP A 203 -9.06 26.52 35.25
CA TRP A 203 -10.28 26.80 34.49
C TRP A 203 -10.66 25.64 33.58
N LEU A 204 -11.96 25.39 33.44
CA LEU A 204 -12.52 24.61 32.33
C LEU A 204 -13.24 25.58 31.39
N PHE A 205 -12.66 25.79 30.21
CA PHE A 205 -13.28 26.59 29.15
C PHE A 205 -14.28 25.74 28.37
N ILE A 206 -15.42 26.32 28.01
CA ILE A 206 -16.55 25.63 27.40
C ILE A 206 -17.00 26.40 26.17
N ALA A 207 -16.94 25.76 25.01
CA ALA A 207 -17.39 26.31 23.75
C ALA A 207 -18.82 25.89 23.46
N THR A 208 -19.68 26.86 23.12
CA THR A 208 -21.08 26.64 22.78
C THR A 208 -21.46 27.43 21.55
N ASP A 209 -22.69 27.21 21.07
CA ASP A 209 -23.31 28.03 20.02
C ASP A 209 -23.61 29.48 20.44
N THR A 210 -23.49 29.83 21.73
CA THR A 210 -23.79 31.18 22.24
C THR A 210 -22.55 31.96 22.68
N GLY A 211 -21.42 31.30 22.94
CA GLY A 211 -20.23 31.98 23.46
C GLY A 211 -19.13 31.06 23.97
N LEU A 212 -18.10 31.71 24.55
CA LEU A 212 -17.10 31.04 25.38
C LEU A 212 -17.45 31.27 26.86
N HIS A 213 -17.59 30.17 27.61
CA HIS A 213 -17.86 30.20 29.05
C HIS A 213 -16.66 29.63 29.81
N GLY A 214 -16.54 30.00 31.08
CA GLY A 214 -15.47 29.50 31.95
C GLY A 214 -16.02 28.98 33.27
N LEU A 215 -15.69 27.75 33.62
CA LEU A 215 -15.88 27.24 34.97
C LEU A 215 -14.59 27.45 35.76
N ASN A 216 -14.66 28.23 36.85
CA ASN A 216 -13.56 28.33 37.80
C ASN A 216 -13.51 27.06 38.65
N LEU A 217 -12.41 26.30 38.57
CA LEU A 217 -12.27 24.99 39.21
C LEU A 217 -11.98 25.07 40.72
N SER A 218 -11.73 26.27 41.26
CA SER A 218 -11.57 26.50 42.70
C SER A 218 -12.89 26.85 43.41
N THR A 219 -13.78 27.59 42.73
CA THR A 219 -15.05 28.05 43.29
C THR A 219 -16.27 27.29 42.76
N PHE A 220 -16.10 26.54 41.67
CA PHE A 220 -17.17 25.89 40.91
C PHE A 220 -18.26 26.83 40.41
N THR A 221 -17.89 28.09 40.17
CA THR A 221 -18.78 29.11 39.61
C THR A 221 -18.55 29.26 38.12
N ILE A 222 -19.64 29.29 37.35
CA ILE A 222 -19.59 29.52 35.90
C ILE A 222 -19.62 31.01 35.62
N VAL A 223 -18.66 31.47 34.81
CA VAL A 223 -18.63 32.78 34.17
C VAL A 223 -19.31 32.66 32.81
N PRO A 224 -20.52 33.22 32.64
CA PRO A 224 -21.31 33.02 31.43
C PRO A 224 -20.70 33.61 30.16
N PHE A 225 -19.76 34.55 30.22
CA PHE A 225 -19.09 35.04 29.01
C PHE A 225 -17.68 35.49 29.37
N VAL A 226 -16.68 34.77 28.86
CA VAL A 226 -15.28 35.15 29.01
C VAL A 226 -15.02 36.34 28.07
N ASN A 227 -14.65 37.49 28.62
CA ASN A 227 -14.47 38.78 27.91
C ASN A 227 -15.57 39.15 26.92
N GLU A 228 -16.84 38.95 27.31
CA GLU A 228 -17.99 39.38 26.50
C GLU A 228 -18.04 38.75 25.09
N ILE A 229 -17.46 37.54 24.95
CA ILE A 229 -17.53 36.77 23.69
C ILE A 229 -18.90 36.09 23.61
N HIS A 230 -19.86 36.79 23.00
CA HIS A 230 -21.25 36.37 22.78
C HIS A 230 -21.49 35.82 21.36
N THR A 231 -20.54 35.05 20.84
CA THR A 231 -20.64 34.44 19.50
C THR A 231 -20.27 32.98 19.57
N GLY A 232 -20.92 32.17 18.72
CA GLY A 232 -20.69 30.73 18.68
C GLY A 232 -19.22 30.37 18.51
N VAL A 233 -18.73 29.48 19.38
CA VAL A 233 -17.37 28.97 19.38
C VAL A 233 -17.38 27.56 18.80
N SER A 234 -16.61 27.33 17.73
CA SER A 234 -16.62 26.06 17.00
C SER A 234 -15.63 25.04 17.55
N SER A 235 -14.47 25.48 18.04
CA SER A 235 -13.40 24.62 18.55
C SER A 235 -12.48 25.38 19.48
N LEU A 236 -11.76 24.66 20.36
CA LEU A 236 -10.71 25.20 21.22
C LEU A 236 -9.42 24.38 21.08
N ALA A 237 -8.29 25.00 21.38
CA ALA A 237 -7.00 24.34 21.58
C ALA A 237 -6.20 25.07 22.65
N TRP A 238 -5.20 24.39 23.22
CA TRP A 238 -4.34 24.96 24.25
C TRP A 238 -2.92 24.44 24.08
N SER A 239 -1.94 25.32 24.31
CA SER A 239 -0.55 24.94 24.47
C SER A 239 -0.13 25.17 25.91
N SER A 240 0.29 24.10 26.57
CA SER A 240 0.94 24.17 27.88
C SER A 240 2.31 24.83 27.77
N LYS A 241 3.06 24.48 26.71
CA LYS A 241 4.40 24.99 26.42
C LYS A 241 4.45 26.49 26.21
N ARG A 242 3.45 27.06 25.53
CA ARG A 242 3.34 28.49 25.24
C ARG A 242 2.35 29.22 26.14
N GLN A 243 1.74 28.53 27.11
CA GLN A 243 0.74 29.09 28.02
C GLN A 243 -0.29 29.94 27.26
N THR A 244 -0.89 29.34 26.24
CA THR A 244 -1.78 30.04 25.30
C THR A 244 -3.02 29.22 24.99
N VAL A 245 -4.19 29.85 25.11
CA VAL A 245 -5.49 29.30 24.75
C VAL A 245 -5.92 29.87 23.40
N PHE A 246 -6.45 29.01 22.53
CA PHE A 246 -6.99 29.34 21.23
C PHE A 246 -8.45 28.92 21.15
N PHE A 247 -9.29 29.73 20.51
CA PHE A 247 -10.62 29.28 20.12
C PHE A 247 -11.10 29.95 18.83
N GLY A 248 -11.87 29.22 18.04
CA GLY A 248 -12.42 29.68 16.77
C GLY A 248 -13.89 30.07 16.88
N THR A 249 -14.29 31.13 16.19
CA THR A 249 -15.70 31.45 15.88
C THR A 249 -15.89 31.43 14.37
N ASP A 250 -17.08 31.75 13.87
CA ASP A 250 -17.32 31.87 12.42
C ASP A 250 -16.50 32.99 11.75
N THR A 251 -16.03 33.97 12.52
CA THR A 251 -15.37 35.19 11.97
C THR A 251 -14.00 35.49 12.55
N LYS A 252 -13.61 34.87 13.67
CA LYS A 252 -12.39 35.21 14.40
C LYS A 252 -11.71 33.98 14.99
N LEU A 253 -10.38 33.97 14.94
CA LEU A 253 -9.54 33.12 15.77
C LEU A 253 -9.05 33.95 16.96
N TRP A 254 -9.47 33.58 18.16
CA TRP A 254 -9.07 34.25 19.38
C TRP A 254 -7.87 33.56 20.02
N ILE A 255 -6.99 34.37 20.61
CA ILE A 255 -5.73 33.94 21.21
C ILE A 255 -5.58 34.65 22.55
N HIS A 256 -5.31 33.88 23.60
CA HIS A 256 -5.02 34.39 24.93
C HIS A 256 -3.75 33.75 25.49
N SER A 257 -2.69 34.55 25.57
CA SER A 257 -1.45 34.15 26.22
C SER A 257 -1.44 34.66 27.67
N TYR A 258 -0.97 33.83 28.58
CA TYR A 258 -0.92 34.10 30.01
C TYR A 258 0.47 33.79 30.58
N GLY A 259 0.76 34.24 31.81
CA GLY A 259 2.07 34.09 32.42
C GLY A 259 3.18 34.93 31.78
N THR A 260 2.82 35.90 30.94
CA THR A 260 3.75 36.82 30.25
C THR A 260 3.45 38.27 30.63
N ASP A 261 4.39 39.19 30.41
CA ASP A 261 4.21 40.61 30.71
C ASP A 261 3.08 41.30 29.89
N ASN A 262 2.48 40.61 28.91
CA ASN A 262 1.41 41.10 28.04
C ASN A 262 0.20 40.14 28.04
N GLU A 263 -0.38 39.85 29.21
CA GLU A 263 -1.62 39.06 29.29
C GLU A 263 -2.80 39.82 28.65
N GLY A 264 -3.53 39.15 27.75
CA GLY A 264 -4.70 39.75 27.11
C GLY A 264 -5.33 38.86 26.05
N TRP A 265 -6.59 39.14 25.74
CA TRP A 265 -7.30 38.50 24.63
C TRP A 265 -7.09 39.32 23.36
N ARG A 266 -6.70 38.64 22.29
CA ARG A 266 -6.65 39.21 20.93
C ARG A 266 -7.37 38.29 19.97
N PHE A 267 -7.63 38.79 18.76
CA PHE A 267 -8.17 37.98 17.69
C PHE A 267 -7.53 38.32 16.36
N GLU A 268 -7.50 37.33 15.48
CA GLU A 268 -7.25 37.48 14.05
C GLU A 268 -8.57 37.24 13.29
N HIS A 269 -8.83 38.03 12.25
CA HIS A 269 -10.01 37.84 11.42
C HIS A 269 -9.85 36.61 10.52
N ILE A 270 -10.90 35.78 10.46
CA ILE A 270 -10.93 34.60 9.58
C ILE A 270 -11.01 35.05 8.12
N THR A 271 -11.95 35.93 7.78
CA THR A 271 -12.00 36.59 6.46
C THR A 271 -10.78 37.50 6.28
N GLY A 272 -9.84 37.07 5.44
CA GLY A 272 -8.56 37.76 5.16
C GLY A 272 -7.31 37.03 5.65
N LEU A 273 -7.43 35.93 6.39
CA LEU A 273 -6.30 35.14 6.91
C LEU A 273 -6.52 33.61 6.79
N ILE A 274 -7.78 33.16 6.90
CA ILE A 274 -8.24 31.78 7.01
C ILE A 274 -9.53 31.71 6.18
N ASP A 275 -9.47 31.50 4.86
CA ASP A 275 -10.58 31.75 3.90
C ASP A 275 -11.88 30.91 4.07
N ALA A 276 -12.04 30.19 5.19
CA ALA A 276 -13.26 29.48 5.55
C ALA A 276 -13.39 29.25 7.07
N PRO A 277 -14.59 28.95 7.59
CA PRO A 277 -14.82 28.71 9.02
C PRO A 277 -13.95 27.59 9.61
N ILE A 278 -13.60 27.76 10.90
CA ILE A 278 -12.80 26.79 11.65
C ILE A 278 -13.67 25.61 12.06
N THR A 279 -13.33 24.41 11.61
CA THR A 279 -14.03 23.17 11.99
C THR A 279 -13.38 22.47 13.18
N SER A 280 -12.06 22.59 13.33
CA SER A 280 -11.31 21.96 14.42
C SER A 280 -9.99 22.68 14.67
N LEU A 281 -9.53 22.68 15.92
CA LEU A 281 -8.24 23.23 16.34
C LEU A 281 -7.47 22.17 17.13
N VAL A 282 -6.19 22.01 16.85
CA VAL A 282 -5.29 21.21 17.71
C VAL A 282 -3.93 21.88 17.78
N TYR A 283 -3.35 21.97 18.97
CA TYR A 283 -1.98 22.45 19.14
C TYR A 283 -1.04 21.24 19.29
N ASN A 284 0.02 21.21 18.50
CA ASN A 284 1.04 20.18 18.58
C ASN A 284 2.27 20.76 19.28
N ASP A 285 2.44 20.46 20.57
CA ASP A 285 3.53 21.01 21.40
C ASP A 285 4.93 20.56 20.91
N VAL A 286 5.03 19.41 20.23
CA VAL A 286 6.29 18.89 19.68
C VAL A 286 6.71 19.66 18.42
N GLN A 287 5.75 19.93 17.52
CA GLN A 287 5.98 20.78 16.34
C GLN A 287 5.96 22.28 16.67
N ASP A 288 5.48 22.64 17.88
CA ASP A 288 5.25 24.02 18.31
C ASP A 288 4.32 24.79 17.38
N GLN A 289 3.23 24.15 16.95
CA GLN A 289 2.37 24.65 15.87
C GLN A 289 0.89 24.43 16.18
N LEU A 290 0.07 25.44 15.92
CA LEU A 290 -1.39 25.30 15.91
C LEU A 290 -1.85 24.87 14.52
N TRP A 291 -2.64 23.79 14.49
CA TRP A 291 -3.32 23.29 13.29
C TRP A 291 -4.78 23.72 13.31
N VAL A 292 -5.23 24.30 12.20
CA VAL A 292 -6.58 24.83 12.01
C VAL A 292 -7.23 24.09 10.85
N GLY A 293 -8.21 23.25 11.17
CA GLY A 293 -8.99 22.46 10.22
C GLY A 293 -10.13 23.29 9.63
N GLN A 294 -10.37 23.14 8.34
CA GLN A 294 -11.39 23.85 7.60
C GLN A 294 -11.98 22.98 6.49
N ASP A 295 -13.11 23.39 5.94
CA ASP A 295 -13.71 22.70 4.79
C ASP A 295 -12.87 22.80 3.51
N THR A 296 -12.17 23.93 3.35
CA THR A 296 -11.36 24.30 2.18
C THR A 296 -9.87 23.97 2.33
N GLY A 297 -9.43 23.44 3.47
CA GLY A 297 -8.02 23.10 3.68
C GLY A 297 -7.58 23.08 5.15
N ILE A 298 -6.29 23.30 5.36
CA ILE A 298 -5.68 23.44 6.69
C ILE A 298 -4.86 24.72 6.72
N THR A 299 -4.94 25.44 7.83
CA THR A 299 -4.05 26.55 8.13
C THR A 299 -3.20 26.23 9.34
N PHE A 300 -1.93 26.57 9.28
CA PHE A 300 -0.96 26.45 10.36
C PHE A 300 -0.65 27.81 10.94
N LEU A 301 -0.56 27.91 12.26
CA LEU A 301 0.02 29.07 12.92
C LEU A 301 1.31 28.66 13.64
N LEU A 302 2.39 29.34 13.27
CA LEU A 302 3.72 29.14 13.82
C LEU A 302 4.11 30.34 14.71
N PRO A 303 4.58 30.10 15.94
CA PRO A 303 4.93 31.17 16.87
C PRO A 303 6.20 31.88 16.42
N VAL A 304 6.24 33.19 16.57
CA VAL A 304 7.43 34.03 16.37
C VAL A 304 7.56 34.97 17.55
N ASP A 305 8.68 34.82 18.25
CA ASP A 305 9.08 35.74 19.31
C ASP A 305 9.72 36.97 18.64
N MET A 306 9.00 38.09 18.64
CA MET A 306 9.50 39.34 18.10
C MET A 306 10.59 39.92 19.00
N SER A 307 11.51 40.71 18.44
CA SER A 307 12.55 41.41 19.21
C SER A 307 11.99 42.35 20.30
N THR A 308 10.71 42.71 20.21
CA THR A 308 9.96 43.46 21.22
C THR A 308 9.53 42.63 22.43
N GLY A 309 9.79 41.32 22.44
CA GLY A 309 9.31 40.38 23.46
C GLY A 309 7.87 39.93 23.26
N ARG A 310 7.22 40.32 22.15
CA ARG A 310 5.84 39.92 21.83
C ARG A 310 5.80 38.64 21.01
N LEU A 311 4.95 37.70 21.41
CA LEU A 311 4.63 36.51 20.64
C LEU A 311 3.65 36.85 19.52
N HIS A 312 4.08 36.71 18.27
CA HIS A 312 3.22 36.79 17.08
C HIS A 312 3.07 35.41 16.44
N TRP A 313 2.13 35.29 15.49
CA TRP A 313 1.90 34.07 14.74
C TRP A 313 1.89 34.41 13.26
N TYR A 314 2.71 33.72 12.47
CA TYR A 314 2.56 33.74 11.02
C TYR A 314 1.84 32.49 10.57
N PHE A 315 1.11 32.61 9.46
CA PHE A 315 0.30 31.55 8.93
C PHE A 315 0.94 30.91 7.70
N SER A 316 0.72 29.61 7.55
CA SER A 316 0.94 28.89 6.30
C SER A 316 -0.30 28.06 6.00
N ARG A 317 -0.69 27.94 4.73
CA ARG A 317 -1.93 27.28 4.34
C ARG A 317 -1.66 26.17 3.34
N LEU A 318 -2.30 25.03 3.59
CA LEU A 318 -2.38 23.91 2.67
C LEU A 318 -3.80 23.75 2.15
N ALA A 319 -3.91 23.80 0.83
CA ALA A 319 -5.12 23.46 0.09
C ALA A 319 -4.70 22.83 -1.24
N GLY A 320 -5.32 21.72 -1.64
CA GLY A 320 -5.10 20.99 -2.89
C GLY A 320 -3.74 21.16 -3.57
N GLN A 321 -3.74 21.40 -4.89
CA GLN A 321 -2.52 21.54 -5.70
C GLN A 321 -1.87 22.93 -5.62
N ILE A 322 -2.56 23.93 -5.07
CA ILE A 322 -2.06 25.29 -4.96
C ILE A 322 -1.94 25.62 -3.47
N SER A 323 -0.75 25.41 -2.91
CA SER A 323 -0.38 25.95 -1.60
C SER A 323 0.10 27.39 -1.74
N ASN A 324 -0.11 28.21 -0.72
CA ASN A 324 0.49 29.55 -0.68
C ASN A 324 2.04 29.46 -0.76
N PRO A 325 2.71 30.48 -1.33
CA PRO A 325 4.18 30.55 -1.31
C PRO A 325 4.69 30.45 0.14
N GLY A 326 5.58 29.49 0.42
CA GLY A 326 6.14 29.25 1.76
C GLY A 326 5.60 28.01 2.48
N SER A 327 4.68 27.25 1.89
CA SER A 327 4.42 25.89 2.39
C SER A 327 5.52 24.94 1.94
N TYR A 328 6.24 24.36 2.91
CA TYR A 328 7.25 23.31 2.69
C TYR A 328 6.67 21.89 2.86
N ILE A 329 5.38 21.82 3.17
CA ILE A 329 4.63 20.60 3.47
C ILE A 329 3.84 20.26 2.20
N GLY A 330 3.83 19.00 1.76
CA GLY A 330 3.20 18.58 0.50
C GLY A 330 1.70 18.88 0.37
N HIS A 331 1.09 18.48 -0.74
CA HIS A 331 -0.32 18.77 -1.05
C HIS A 331 -1.31 18.06 -0.12
N LEU A 332 -2.38 18.74 0.30
CA LEU A 332 -3.42 18.16 1.17
C LEU A 332 -4.24 17.10 0.41
N PRO A 333 -4.33 15.83 0.87
CA PRO A 333 -5.04 14.81 0.10
C PRO A 333 -6.56 14.94 0.10
N LEU A 334 -7.21 15.16 1.24
CA LEU A 334 -8.67 15.23 1.37
C LEU A 334 -9.11 16.60 1.88
N ALA A 335 -10.11 17.20 1.22
CA ALA A 335 -10.79 18.41 1.67
C ALA A 335 -11.78 18.10 2.81
N ASN A 336 -12.54 19.12 3.24
CA ASN A 336 -13.65 18.95 4.19
C ASN A 336 -13.20 18.37 5.52
N ILE A 337 -12.21 19.01 6.16
CA ILE A 337 -11.68 18.57 7.45
C ILE A 337 -12.75 18.75 8.52
N THR A 338 -13.07 17.68 9.22
CA THR A 338 -14.12 17.63 10.25
C THR A 338 -13.55 17.63 11.65
N VAL A 339 -12.37 17.01 11.84
CA VAL A 339 -11.74 16.85 13.15
C VAL A 339 -10.23 16.70 13.00
N LEU A 340 -9.48 17.28 13.93
CA LEU A 340 -8.04 17.10 14.07
C LEU A 340 -7.73 16.34 15.36
N GLY A 341 -6.61 15.61 15.38
CA GLY A 341 -6.14 14.90 16.57
C GLY A 341 -4.63 14.75 16.60
N VAL A 342 -4.05 14.81 17.79
CA VAL A 342 -2.62 14.54 18.05
C VAL A 342 -2.49 13.68 19.30
N SER A 343 -1.38 12.96 19.42
CA SER A 343 -1.06 12.28 20.67
C SER A 343 -0.72 13.32 21.74
N HIS A 344 -1.31 13.20 22.93
CA HIS A 344 -0.99 14.04 24.09
C HIS A 344 0.22 13.52 24.88
N SER A 345 0.92 12.49 24.38
CA SER A 345 2.12 11.94 24.97
C SER A 345 3.35 12.78 24.63
N THR A 346 4.18 13.09 25.64
CA THR A 346 5.48 13.74 25.44
C THR A 346 6.55 12.81 24.83
N VAL A 347 6.21 11.53 24.59
CA VAL A 347 7.10 10.54 23.99
C VAL A 347 6.91 10.54 22.46
N SER A 348 7.66 11.43 21.81
CA SER A 348 8.10 11.46 20.39
C SER A 348 7.12 11.39 19.21
N ASP A 349 5.83 11.04 19.35
CA ASP A 349 4.94 11.01 18.19
C ASP A 349 4.30 12.38 17.89
N SER A 350 4.93 13.13 16.99
CA SER A 350 4.51 14.45 16.55
C SER A 350 3.53 14.44 15.37
N ARG A 351 3.06 13.26 14.93
CA ARG A 351 2.19 13.16 13.75
C ARG A 351 0.79 13.67 14.05
N VAL A 352 0.24 14.40 13.09
CA VAL A 352 -1.11 14.95 13.18
C VAL A 352 -2.06 14.08 12.37
N TRP A 353 -3.22 13.82 12.95
CA TRP A 353 -4.29 13.06 12.34
C TRP A 353 -5.47 13.97 12.01
N LEU A 354 -6.10 13.68 10.88
CA LEU A 354 -7.16 14.50 10.33
C LEU A 354 -8.29 13.60 9.85
N GLY A 355 -9.49 13.85 10.36
CA GLY A 355 -10.73 13.32 9.81
C GLY A 355 -11.31 14.25 8.75
N SER A 356 -11.89 13.68 7.71
CA SER A 356 -12.68 14.38 6.72
C SER A 356 -13.96 13.62 6.40
N ILE A 357 -14.82 14.22 5.57
CA ILE A 357 -15.99 13.51 5.04
C ILE A 357 -15.63 12.33 4.13
N TYR A 358 -14.38 12.24 3.66
CA TYR A 358 -13.91 11.20 2.72
C TYR A 358 -13.03 10.11 3.37
N GLY A 359 -12.61 10.30 4.63
CA GLY A 359 -11.76 9.34 5.33
C GLY A 359 -10.84 9.99 6.36
N VAL A 360 -9.76 9.30 6.72
CA VAL A 360 -8.75 9.80 7.66
C VAL A 360 -7.42 9.98 6.95
N MET A 361 -6.65 10.97 7.37
CA MET A 361 -5.27 11.19 6.93
C MET A 361 -4.34 11.29 8.12
N ARG A 362 -3.11 10.83 7.97
CA ARG A 362 -2.03 11.03 8.94
C ARG A 362 -0.87 11.75 8.27
N PHE A 363 -0.42 12.84 8.88
CA PHE A 363 0.69 13.65 8.40
C PHE A 363 1.97 13.37 9.18
N ASN A 364 3.06 13.07 8.47
CA ASN A 364 4.41 12.93 9.00
C ASN A 364 5.28 14.13 8.63
N PRO A 365 5.62 15.02 9.58
CA PRO A 365 6.45 16.20 9.30
C PRO A 365 7.89 15.86 8.92
N ASN A 366 8.35 14.63 9.20
CA ASN A 366 9.73 14.20 8.97
C ASN A 366 9.91 13.53 7.59
N ASP A 367 8.87 13.46 6.78
CA ASP A 367 8.89 12.80 5.47
C ASP A 367 8.52 13.80 4.35
N SER A 368 8.71 13.40 3.09
CA SER A 368 8.57 14.26 1.91
C SER A 368 7.35 13.91 1.05
N ASP A 369 6.76 14.94 0.45
CA ASP A 369 5.65 14.95 -0.53
C ASP A 369 4.62 13.81 -0.36
N MET A 370 4.72 12.75 -1.17
CA MET A 370 3.73 11.65 -1.17
C MET A 370 3.84 10.71 0.05
N ASN A 371 5.00 10.60 0.69
CA ASN A 371 5.16 9.76 1.89
C ASN A 371 4.83 10.52 3.19
N ALA A 372 4.83 11.87 3.12
CA ALA A 372 4.42 12.72 4.22
C ALA A 372 2.95 12.50 4.61
N TRP A 373 2.11 12.09 3.65
CA TRP A 373 0.73 11.75 3.89
C TRP A 373 0.51 10.24 3.83
N ARG A 374 -0.26 9.71 4.79
CA ARG A 374 -0.93 8.43 4.64
C ARG A 374 -2.43 8.65 4.59
N VAL A 375 -3.09 8.12 3.56
CA VAL A 375 -4.52 8.27 3.34
C VAL A 375 -5.25 6.97 3.65
N PHE A 376 -6.26 7.07 4.50
CA PHE A 376 -7.11 5.97 4.92
C PHE A 376 -8.55 6.26 4.50
N ASN A 377 -8.79 6.18 3.18
CA ASN A 377 -10.12 6.18 2.57
C ASN A 377 -10.52 4.74 2.21
N SER A 378 -11.80 4.48 1.92
CA SER A 378 -12.36 3.16 1.57
C SER A 378 -12.68 2.18 2.71
N ALA A 379 -13.38 1.12 2.30
CA ALA A 379 -13.72 -0.09 3.06
C ALA A 379 -12.50 -0.86 3.61
N ARG A 380 -11.30 -0.65 3.06
CA ARG A 380 -10.07 -1.25 3.60
C ARG A 380 -9.79 -0.76 5.02
N TYR A 381 -10.05 0.52 5.25
CA TYR A 381 -9.72 1.19 6.51
C TYR A 381 -10.94 1.58 7.33
N MET A 382 -12.06 1.90 6.69
CA MET A 382 -13.24 2.47 7.34
C MET A 382 -14.47 1.58 7.14
N PRO A 383 -15.41 1.54 8.10
CA PRO A 383 -16.64 0.76 7.97
C PRO A 383 -17.64 1.44 7.02
N ASN A 384 -17.28 1.59 5.74
CA ASN A 384 -18.11 2.23 4.73
C ASN A 384 -17.89 1.65 3.33
N ARG A 385 -18.94 1.69 2.50
CA ARG A 385 -18.93 1.17 1.12
C ARG A 385 -18.71 2.25 0.04
N ASN A 386 -18.92 3.51 0.39
CA ASN A 386 -19.00 4.63 -0.56
C ASN A 386 -17.83 5.61 -0.37
N ALA A 387 -17.75 6.63 -1.23
CA ALA A 387 -16.74 7.68 -1.10
C ALA A 387 -16.94 8.55 0.16
N LEU A 388 -18.19 8.86 0.53
CA LEU A 388 -18.51 9.63 1.74
C LEU A 388 -18.49 8.73 2.98
N VAL A 389 -17.53 8.97 3.86
CA VAL A 389 -17.28 8.26 5.12
C VAL A 389 -17.86 9.01 6.32
N ASP A 390 -17.81 10.35 6.30
CA ASP A 390 -18.25 11.23 7.39
C ASP A 390 -17.55 10.94 8.73
N VAL A 391 -16.23 11.15 8.80
CA VAL A 391 -15.50 11.05 10.06
C VAL A 391 -15.95 12.19 10.98
N SER A 392 -16.56 11.86 12.12
CA SER A 392 -17.19 12.83 13.03
C SER A 392 -16.42 13.04 14.33
N SER A 393 -15.62 12.07 14.73
CA SER A 393 -14.76 12.14 15.92
C SER A 393 -13.50 11.33 15.71
N LEU A 394 -12.42 11.76 16.35
CA LEU A 394 -11.10 11.14 16.25
C LEU A 394 -10.42 11.17 17.62
N ALA A 395 -9.96 10.02 18.09
CA ALA A 395 -9.15 9.89 19.29
C ALA A 395 -7.79 9.30 18.93
N VAL A 396 -6.71 10.04 19.22
CA VAL A 396 -5.34 9.56 19.03
C VAL A 396 -4.81 9.07 20.37
N LEU A 397 -4.37 7.82 20.42
CA LEU A 397 -3.91 7.17 21.63
C LEU A 397 -2.46 7.57 21.95
N SER A 398 -2.12 7.52 23.24
CA SER A 398 -0.73 7.68 23.68
C SER A 398 0.05 6.39 23.41
N CYS A 399 1.29 6.50 22.91
CA CYS A 399 2.18 5.37 22.82
C CYS A 399 2.84 5.10 24.18
N SER A 400 2.86 3.84 24.64
CA SER A 400 3.54 3.47 25.89
C SER A 400 5.06 3.44 25.69
N SER A 401 5.81 4.11 26.56
CA SER A 401 7.28 4.07 26.57
C SER A 401 7.89 2.66 26.69
N THR A 402 7.11 1.65 27.11
CA THR A 402 7.56 0.26 27.30
C THR A 402 7.18 -0.68 26.15
N ALA A 403 6.34 -0.25 25.21
CA ALA A 403 5.99 -1.01 24.01
C ALA A 403 6.65 -0.33 22.81
N LEU A 404 7.81 -0.84 22.39
CA LEU A 404 8.53 -0.48 21.15
C LEU A 404 8.34 0.99 20.75
N SER A 405 9.25 1.86 21.22
CA SER A 405 9.34 3.30 20.93
C SER A 405 9.48 3.69 19.45
N VAL A 406 9.07 2.82 18.52
CA VAL A 406 9.23 2.91 17.07
C VAL A 406 7.88 2.79 16.35
N ALA A 407 6.86 2.16 16.96
CA ALA A 407 5.52 2.07 16.38
C ALA A 407 4.70 3.36 16.59
N GLY A 408 4.02 3.84 15.55
CA GLY A 408 3.20 5.04 15.64
C GLY A 408 1.89 4.92 16.41
N SER A 409 1.41 6.06 16.90
CA SER A 409 0.19 6.19 17.69
C SER A 409 -1.01 5.58 16.95
N ALA A 410 -1.80 4.79 17.67
CA ALA A 410 -3.08 4.31 17.16
C ALA A 410 -4.12 5.44 17.16
N ALA A 411 -5.10 5.35 16.26
CA ALA A 411 -6.21 6.27 16.18
C ALA A 411 -7.54 5.52 16.08
N VAL A 412 -8.55 6.02 16.80
CA VAL A 412 -9.95 5.59 16.67
C VAL A 412 -10.74 6.67 15.98
N ALA A 413 -11.30 6.35 14.81
CA ALA A 413 -12.12 7.26 14.01
C ALA A 413 -13.57 6.80 14.04
N VAL A 414 -14.49 7.72 14.36
CA VAL A 414 -15.94 7.46 14.38
C VAL A 414 -16.55 7.97 13.08
N THR A 415 -17.33 7.13 12.42
CA THR A 415 -18.04 7.43 11.17
C THR A 415 -19.55 7.41 11.40
N SER A 416 -20.33 7.75 10.37
CA SER A 416 -21.80 7.66 10.43
C SER A 416 -22.32 6.21 10.58
N LYS A 417 -21.53 5.20 10.22
CA LYS A 417 -21.93 3.79 10.19
C LYS A 417 -21.24 2.90 11.23
N GLY A 418 -20.14 3.37 11.82
CA GLY A 418 -19.32 2.56 12.67
C GLY A 418 -18.09 3.30 13.21
N LEU A 419 -17.10 2.54 13.66
CA LEU A 419 -15.80 3.07 14.04
C LEU A 419 -14.67 2.24 13.40
N SER A 420 -13.54 2.90 13.18
CA SER A 420 -12.30 2.29 12.72
C SER A 420 -11.21 2.46 13.76
N VAL A 421 -10.42 1.42 13.97
CA VAL A 421 -9.20 1.44 14.78
C VAL A 421 -8.02 1.24 13.84
N LEU A 422 -7.21 2.29 13.69
CA LEU A 422 -6.00 2.29 12.89
C LEU A 422 -4.79 2.21 13.82
N ARG A 423 -4.04 1.11 13.75
CA ARG A 423 -2.79 0.93 14.50
C ARG A 423 -1.61 0.74 13.56
N PHE A 424 -0.42 1.00 14.06
CA PHE A 424 0.82 0.75 13.33
C PHE A 424 1.64 -0.25 14.14
N GLU A 425 2.12 -1.26 13.44
CA GLU A 425 3.03 -2.25 13.99
C GLU A 425 4.34 -2.17 13.21
N MET A 426 5.46 -2.39 13.90
CA MET A 426 6.76 -2.50 13.22
C MET A 426 6.89 -3.88 12.60
N TRP A 427 7.08 -3.90 11.28
CA TRP A 427 7.23 -5.12 10.49
C TRP A 427 8.53 -5.06 9.69
N THR A 428 9.08 -6.22 9.41
CA THR A 428 10.11 -6.46 8.39
C THR A 428 9.47 -7.08 7.15
N LEU A 429 10.12 -7.01 6.00
CA LEU A 429 9.65 -7.71 4.80
C LEU A 429 9.70 -9.23 5.02
N ALA A 430 10.63 -9.75 5.82
CA ALA A 430 10.71 -11.14 6.25
C ALA A 430 9.52 -11.58 7.10
N GLN A 431 8.96 -10.71 7.96
CA GLN A 431 7.68 -11.00 8.64
C GLN A 431 6.52 -11.00 7.65
N LYS A 432 6.50 -10.04 6.72
CA LYS A 432 5.42 -9.91 5.74
C LYS A 432 5.37 -11.04 4.72
N VAL A 433 6.51 -11.50 4.23
CA VAL A 433 6.56 -12.67 3.34
C VAL A 433 6.09 -13.92 4.08
N ARG A 434 6.42 -14.10 5.36
CA ARG A 434 5.91 -15.23 6.17
C ARG A 434 4.39 -15.17 6.30
N HIS A 435 3.83 -13.99 6.56
CA HIS A 435 2.38 -13.80 6.58
C HIS A 435 1.73 -14.22 5.26
N PHE A 436 2.28 -13.77 4.12
CA PHE A 436 1.73 -14.10 2.81
C PHE A 436 1.96 -15.55 2.36
N GLN A 437 3.05 -16.20 2.80
CA GLN A 437 3.20 -17.64 2.59
C GLN A 437 2.14 -18.41 3.36
N SER A 438 1.97 -18.11 4.65
CA SER A 438 0.92 -18.73 5.48
C SER A 438 -0.48 -18.42 4.95
N PHE A 439 -0.69 -17.27 4.29
CA PHE A 439 -1.95 -16.93 3.63
C PHE A 439 -2.31 -17.94 2.53
N LEU A 440 -1.38 -18.28 1.63
CA LEU A 440 -1.67 -19.18 0.51
C LEU A 440 -1.60 -20.66 0.91
N GLU A 441 -0.80 -20.99 1.93
CA GLU A 441 -0.70 -22.34 2.50
C GLU A 441 -1.98 -22.74 3.28
N GLN A 442 -2.89 -21.80 3.56
CA GLN A 442 -4.17 -22.11 4.20
C GLN A 442 -5.00 -23.06 3.33
N PRO A 443 -5.44 -24.22 3.87
CA PRO A 443 -6.21 -25.20 3.11
C PRO A 443 -7.45 -24.60 2.47
N GLY A 444 -7.54 -24.75 1.14
CA GLY A 444 -8.66 -24.22 0.39
C GLY A 444 -8.74 -22.69 0.41
N ARG A 445 -7.61 -21.98 0.31
CA ARG A 445 -7.60 -20.55 -0.03
C ARG A 445 -6.74 -20.36 -1.27
N HIS A 446 -7.31 -19.79 -2.34
CA HIS A 446 -6.65 -19.62 -3.65
C HIS A 446 -6.03 -20.87 -4.29
N ASN A 447 -6.24 -22.08 -3.76
CA ASN A 447 -5.77 -23.32 -4.34
C ASN A 447 -6.94 -24.22 -4.72
N LYS A 448 -7.03 -24.57 -6.01
CA LYS A 448 -7.95 -25.56 -6.54
C LYS A 448 -7.19 -26.51 -7.45
N TYR A 449 -7.17 -27.80 -7.11
CA TYR A 449 -6.42 -28.81 -7.86
C TYR A 449 -4.92 -28.52 -7.98
N ASN A 450 -4.36 -27.83 -6.98
CA ASN A 450 -2.99 -27.32 -6.96
C ASN A 450 -2.70 -26.25 -8.03
N LEU A 451 -3.76 -25.71 -8.66
CA LEU A 451 -3.71 -24.49 -9.44
C LEU A 451 -4.05 -23.30 -8.54
N VAL A 452 -3.35 -22.18 -8.74
CA VAL A 452 -3.69 -20.91 -8.12
C VAL A 452 -4.96 -20.37 -8.77
N SER A 453 -6.03 -20.33 -8.00
CA SER A 453 -7.38 -20.01 -8.46
C SER A 453 -7.82 -18.62 -7.97
N ASP A 454 -8.58 -17.92 -8.81
CA ASP A 454 -9.31 -16.73 -8.39
C ASP A 454 -10.30 -17.03 -7.26
N CYS A 455 -10.55 -16.01 -6.44
CA CYS A 455 -11.34 -16.10 -5.21
C CYS A 455 -12.51 -15.10 -5.20
N PRO A 456 -13.51 -15.23 -6.09
CA PRO A 456 -14.74 -14.48 -6.02
C PRO A 456 -15.51 -14.83 -4.74
N MET A 457 -16.09 -13.82 -4.11
CA MET A 457 -16.81 -13.88 -2.85
C MET A 457 -18.30 -13.61 -3.10
N SER A 458 -19.16 -14.42 -2.48
CA SER A 458 -20.63 -14.24 -2.57
C SER A 458 -21.15 -13.21 -1.57
N LEU A 459 -20.39 -12.96 -0.50
CA LEU A 459 -20.67 -11.94 0.50
C LEU A 459 -19.61 -10.84 0.42
N TRP A 460 -20.07 -9.60 0.52
CA TRP A 460 -19.20 -8.43 0.38
C TRP A 460 -18.20 -8.33 1.54
N GLY A 461 -16.92 -8.31 1.20
CA GLY A 461 -15.81 -8.20 2.15
C GLY A 461 -15.45 -9.49 2.88
N ASP A 462 -16.15 -10.60 2.64
CA ASP A 462 -16.02 -11.82 3.44
C ASP A 462 -15.36 -12.96 2.66
N ASN A 463 -14.05 -13.12 2.86
CA ASN A 463 -13.24 -14.14 2.22
C ASN A 463 -13.60 -15.58 2.62
N ARG A 464 -14.36 -15.79 3.71
CA ARG A 464 -14.90 -17.12 4.05
C ARG A 464 -15.94 -17.58 3.03
N SER A 465 -16.57 -16.63 2.33
CA SER A 465 -17.54 -16.89 1.26
C SER A 465 -16.91 -17.12 -0.11
N CYS A 466 -15.58 -17.17 -0.16
CA CYS A 466 -14.82 -17.38 -1.39
C CYS A 466 -15.05 -18.76 -2.00
N THR A 467 -15.48 -18.77 -3.26
CA THR A 467 -15.60 -19.97 -4.08
C THR A 467 -14.47 -20.02 -5.10
N LYS A 468 -13.73 -21.13 -5.16
CA LYS A 468 -12.58 -21.26 -6.05
C LYS A 468 -13.09 -21.53 -7.46
N GLY A 469 -12.98 -20.51 -8.30
CA GLY A 469 -13.36 -20.57 -9.70
C GLY A 469 -12.31 -21.30 -10.54
N SER A 470 -12.62 -21.50 -11.82
CA SER A 470 -11.60 -21.68 -12.86
C SER A 470 -11.36 -20.32 -13.49
N SER A 471 -10.11 -19.98 -13.78
CA SER A 471 -9.75 -18.82 -14.58
C SER A 471 -9.42 -19.23 -16.02
N ASP A 472 -9.32 -18.22 -16.87
CA ASP A 472 -8.76 -18.33 -18.22
C ASP A 472 -7.22 -18.36 -18.20
N ASN A 473 -6.63 -18.20 -17.02
CA ASN A 473 -5.20 -18.02 -16.76
C ASN A 473 -4.73 -18.82 -15.54
N ASP A 474 -5.39 -19.95 -15.21
CA ASP A 474 -5.00 -20.75 -14.04
C ASP A 474 -3.56 -21.29 -14.21
N GLY A 475 -3.13 -21.57 -15.45
CA GLY A 475 -1.75 -21.96 -15.75
C GLY A 475 -0.76 -20.86 -15.37
N LEU A 476 -0.93 -19.66 -15.91
CA LEU A 476 -0.09 -18.48 -15.67
C LEU A 476 -0.03 -18.10 -14.19
N TRP A 477 -1.17 -18.07 -13.48
CA TRP A 477 -1.14 -17.75 -12.05
C TRP A 477 -0.38 -18.80 -11.24
N THR A 478 -0.52 -20.07 -11.63
CA THR A 478 0.21 -21.17 -11.02
C THR A 478 1.70 -21.12 -11.35
N THR A 479 2.10 -20.76 -12.58
CA THR A 479 3.50 -20.63 -12.97
C THR A 479 4.20 -19.51 -12.20
N MET A 480 3.51 -18.37 -12.01
CA MET A 480 4.00 -17.25 -11.21
C MET A 480 4.23 -17.66 -9.75
N TYR A 481 3.28 -18.39 -9.15
CA TYR A 481 3.44 -18.88 -7.78
C TYR A 481 4.54 -19.93 -7.67
N LEU A 482 4.56 -20.92 -8.56
CA LEU A 482 5.61 -21.93 -8.60
C LEU A 482 7.00 -21.30 -8.72
N SER A 483 7.15 -20.29 -9.58
CA SER A 483 8.41 -19.56 -9.73
C SER A 483 8.84 -18.87 -8.43
N SER A 484 7.89 -18.29 -7.68
CA SER A 484 8.18 -17.75 -6.34
C SER A 484 8.72 -18.81 -5.38
N GLN A 485 8.16 -20.04 -5.42
CA GLN A 485 8.59 -21.13 -4.56
C GLN A 485 9.93 -21.73 -5.03
N ILE A 486 10.21 -21.73 -6.33
CA ILE A 486 11.53 -22.13 -6.86
C ILE A 486 12.61 -21.15 -6.40
N PHE A 487 12.38 -19.84 -6.50
CA PHE A 487 13.31 -18.85 -5.96
C PHE A 487 13.47 -18.97 -4.44
N ARG A 488 12.37 -19.18 -3.70
CA ARG A 488 12.41 -19.47 -2.26
C ARG A 488 13.27 -20.69 -1.96
N TYR A 489 13.07 -21.80 -2.66
CA TYR A 489 13.86 -23.02 -2.49
C TYR A 489 15.33 -22.76 -2.85
N ALA A 490 15.60 -22.03 -3.91
CA ALA A 490 16.96 -21.71 -4.34
C ALA A 490 17.73 -20.94 -3.25
N VAL A 491 17.07 -20.01 -2.56
CA VAL A 491 17.62 -19.20 -1.45
C VAL A 491 17.69 -19.99 -0.14
N THR A 492 16.63 -20.70 0.24
CA THR A 492 16.48 -21.30 1.58
C THR A 492 16.95 -22.75 1.68
N LYS A 493 16.98 -23.47 0.55
CA LYS A 493 17.20 -24.93 0.46
C LYS A 493 16.24 -25.78 1.31
N ASP A 494 15.07 -25.24 1.67
CA ASP A 494 14.08 -25.94 2.49
C ASP A 494 13.41 -27.09 1.70
N PRO A 495 13.56 -28.36 2.12
CA PRO A 495 12.96 -29.49 1.42
C PRO A 495 11.42 -29.46 1.39
N ALA A 496 10.76 -28.85 2.38
CA ALA A 496 9.30 -28.72 2.38
C ALA A 496 8.81 -27.82 1.24
N VAL A 497 9.55 -26.75 0.94
CA VAL A 497 9.29 -25.87 -0.20
C VAL A 497 9.43 -26.64 -1.51
N LYS A 498 10.47 -27.48 -1.64
CA LYS A 498 10.66 -28.31 -2.83
C LYS A 498 9.47 -29.26 -3.06
N VAL A 499 8.99 -29.94 -2.02
CA VAL A 499 7.82 -30.83 -2.11
C VAL A 499 6.58 -30.07 -2.57
N SER A 500 6.28 -28.93 -1.95
CA SER A 500 5.14 -28.09 -2.33
C SER A 500 5.24 -27.57 -3.76
N ALA A 501 6.44 -27.16 -4.21
CA ALA A 501 6.67 -26.71 -5.57
C ALA A 501 6.39 -27.83 -6.60
N TRP A 502 6.83 -29.06 -6.33
CA TRP A 502 6.53 -30.21 -7.19
C TRP A 502 5.03 -30.48 -7.34
N THR A 503 4.24 -30.30 -6.29
CA THR A 503 2.78 -30.44 -6.34
C THR A 503 2.11 -29.47 -7.33
N HIS A 504 2.64 -28.24 -7.44
CA HIS A 504 2.13 -27.25 -8.41
C HIS A 504 2.66 -27.51 -9.82
N PHE A 505 3.91 -27.95 -9.95
CA PHE A 505 4.45 -28.41 -11.25
C PHE A 505 3.63 -29.56 -11.82
N GLU A 506 3.24 -30.54 -11.01
CA GLU A 506 2.40 -31.68 -11.43
C GLU A 506 1.03 -31.24 -11.93
N ALA A 507 0.45 -30.17 -11.38
CA ALA A 507 -0.78 -29.61 -11.91
C ALA A 507 -0.58 -28.94 -13.28
N LEU A 508 0.55 -28.23 -13.48
CA LEU A 508 0.91 -27.68 -14.79
C LEU A 508 1.21 -28.78 -15.82
N GLU A 509 1.85 -29.86 -15.40
CA GLU A 509 2.07 -31.05 -16.22
C GLU A 509 0.74 -31.67 -16.63
N LEU A 510 -0.24 -31.75 -15.71
CA LEU A 510 -1.58 -32.21 -16.04
C LEU A 510 -2.31 -31.30 -17.03
N LEU A 511 -2.16 -29.96 -16.95
CA LEU A 511 -2.71 -29.04 -17.96
C LEU A 511 -2.20 -29.37 -19.38
N ASN A 512 -0.98 -29.88 -19.51
CA ASN A 512 -0.38 -30.30 -20.79
C ASN A 512 -0.85 -31.69 -21.26
N GLN A 513 -1.46 -32.48 -20.37
CA GLN A 513 -1.87 -33.85 -20.66
C GLN A 513 -3.38 -33.99 -20.89
N VAL A 514 -4.21 -33.18 -20.24
CA VAL A 514 -5.68 -33.33 -20.25
C VAL A 514 -6.30 -33.19 -21.63
N SER A 515 -5.69 -32.44 -22.54
CA SER A 515 -6.16 -32.27 -23.92
C SER A 515 -5.85 -33.47 -24.81
N GLY A 516 -4.82 -34.26 -24.46
CA GLY A 516 -4.26 -35.31 -25.32
C GLY A 516 -3.52 -34.78 -26.55
N ILE A 517 -3.30 -33.46 -26.65
CA ILE A 517 -2.62 -32.81 -27.77
C ILE A 517 -1.21 -32.42 -27.30
N PRO A 518 -0.15 -33.05 -27.82
CA PRO A 518 1.22 -32.71 -27.45
C PRO A 518 1.51 -31.22 -27.70
N GLY A 519 2.02 -30.55 -26.67
CA GLY A 519 2.41 -29.14 -26.74
C GLY A 519 1.25 -28.15 -26.62
N TYR A 520 0.05 -28.61 -26.26
CA TYR A 520 -1.10 -27.75 -26.03
C TYR A 520 -1.54 -27.78 -24.55
N PRO A 521 -1.01 -26.88 -23.70
CA PRO A 521 -1.50 -26.71 -22.34
C PRO A 521 -2.93 -26.16 -22.38
N SER A 522 -3.86 -26.79 -21.67
CA SER A 522 -5.19 -26.23 -21.44
C SER A 522 -5.14 -25.05 -20.46
N ARG A 523 -6.11 -24.14 -20.52
CA ARG A 523 -6.19 -22.96 -19.60
C ARG A 523 -6.53 -23.35 -18.15
N SER A 524 -7.28 -24.43 -17.99
CA SER A 524 -7.70 -24.98 -16.70
C SER A 524 -8.20 -26.41 -16.87
N PHE A 525 -8.30 -27.17 -15.77
CA PHE A 525 -8.98 -28.47 -15.73
C PHE A 525 -9.88 -28.58 -14.50
N ALA A 526 -10.92 -29.40 -14.60
CA ALA A 526 -11.84 -29.65 -13.50
C ALA A 526 -12.51 -31.01 -13.62
N LYS A 527 -13.17 -31.47 -12.54
CA LYS A 527 -14.08 -32.61 -12.63
C LYS A 527 -15.31 -32.20 -13.45
N ARG A 528 -15.90 -33.16 -14.16
CA ARG A 528 -17.11 -32.93 -14.98
C ARG A 528 -18.31 -32.38 -14.19
N SER A 529 -18.39 -32.70 -12.90
CA SER A 529 -19.47 -32.24 -12.01
C SER A 529 -19.34 -30.78 -11.56
N ASP A 530 -18.15 -30.19 -11.65
CA ASP A 530 -17.86 -28.93 -10.97
C ASP A 530 -18.34 -27.71 -11.76
N PHE A 531 -18.37 -27.83 -13.08
CA PHE A 531 -18.77 -26.76 -13.98
C PHE A 531 -19.74 -27.30 -15.02
N PRO A 532 -20.86 -26.60 -15.28
CA PRO A 532 -21.80 -27.01 -16.31
C PRO A 532 -21.13 -26.96 -17.69
N PRO A 533 -21.59 -27.76 -18.66
CA PRO A 533 -21.11 -27.70 -20.03
C PRO A 533 -21.22 -26.27 -20.59
N SER A 534 -20.13 -25.77 -21.17
CA SER A 534 -20.09 -24.49 -21.87
C SER A 534 -19.23 -24.62 -23.13
N HIS A 535 -19.25 -23.59 -24.00
CA HIS A 535 -18.50 -23.61 -25.26
C HIS A 535 -16.97 -23.63 -25.08
N SER A 536 -16.47 -23.37 -23.87
CA SER A 536 -15.04 -23.37 -23.55
C SER A 536 -14.56 -24.65 -22.87
N TRP A 537 -15.47 -25.52 -22.41
CA TRP A 537 -15.15 -26.75 -21.68
C TRP A 537 -15.28 -27.99 -22.58
N TYR A 538 -14.23 -28.81 -22.59
CA TYR A 538 -14.11 -30.01 -23.40
C TYR A 538 -13.86 -31.24 -22.52
N LEU A 539 -14.42 -32.38 -22.91
CA LEU A 539 -14.13 -33.64 -22.21
C LEU A 539 -12.68 -34.05 -22.49
N SER A 540 -11.95 -34.40 -21.43
CA SER A 540 -10.58 -34.89 -21.59
C SER A 540 -10.57 -36.27 -22.26
N PRO A 541 -9.83 -36.46 -23.38
CA PRO A 541 -9.67 -37.77 -24.00
C PRO A 541 -8.69 -38.67 -23.22
N THR A 542 -7.83 -38.09 -22.38
CA THR A 542 -6.82 -38.81 -21.60
C THR A 542 -7.31 -39.16 -20.19
N ASN A 543 -8.35 -38.48 -19.69
CA ASN A 543 -8.96 -38.78 -18.40
C ASN A 543 -10.49 -38.61 -18.43
N SER A 544 -11.22 -39.73 -18.38
CA SER A 544 -12.68 -39.74 -18.46
C SER A 544 -13.41 -39.10 -17.28
N THR A 545 -12.71 -38.72 -16.19
CA THR A 545 -13.31 -38.02 -15.04
C THR A 545 -13.17 -36.50 -15.13
N LEU A 546 -12.31 -36.02 -16.03
CA LEU A 546 -11.97 -34.61 -16.17
C LEU A 546 -12.61 -33.98 -17.41
N GLN A 547 -12.68 -32.65 -17.36
CA GLN A 547 -12.86 -31.73 -18.47
C GLN A 547 -11.78 -30.65 -18.40
N PHE A 548 -11.48 -30.03 -19.53
CA PHE A 548 -10.47 -28.99 -19.64
C PHE A 548 -11.00 -27.77 -20.40
N LYS A 549 -10.42 -26.60 -20.14
CA LYS A 549 -10.76 -25.36 -20.82
C LYS A 549 -9.80 -25.13 -22.00
N GLY A 550 -10.36 -25.00 -23.21
CA GLY A 550 -9.60 -24.80 -24.45
C GLY A 550 -9.44 -23.32 -24.82
N ASP A 551 -9.10 -23.07 -26.10
CA ASP A 551 -8.71 -21.75 -26.64
C ASP A 551 -7.61 -21.04 -25.82
N THR A 552 -6.50 -21.75 -25.57
CA THR A 552 -5.37 -21.25 -24.79
C THR A 552 -4.73 -20.01 -25.41
N SER A 553 -4.46 -19.02 -24.58
CA SER A 553 -3.91 -17.73 -24.98
C SER A 553 -2.38 -17.68 -24.84
N SER A 554 -1.72 -16.69 -25.47
CA SER A 554 -0.24 -16.56 -25.47
C SER A 554 0.34 -16.39 -24.07
N ASP A 555 -0.38 -15.70 -23.19
CA ASP A 555 -0.04 -15.48 -21.78
C ASP A 555 0.16 -16.77 -20.98
N GLU A 556 -0.63 -17.82 -21.26
CA GLU A 556 -0.41 -19.15 -20.71
C GLU A 556 0.94 -19.73 -21.18
N ILE A 557 1.24 -19.61 -22.49
CA ILE A 557 2.49 -20.10 -23.06
C ILE A 557 3.70 -19.37 -22.47
N VAL A 558 3.65 -18.05 -22.35
CA VAL A 558 4.69 -17.25 -21.66
C VAL A 558 4.94 -17.77 -20.26
N GLY A 559 3.86 -18.01 -19.49
CA GLY A 559 3.95 -18.53 -18.13
C GLY A 559 4.57 -19.93 -18.05
N HIS A 560 4.17 -20.84 -18.92
CA HIS A 560 4.68 -22.21 -19.00
C HIS A 560 6.17 -22.24 -19.41
N GLU A 561 6.53 -21.49 -20.44
CA GLU A 561 7.91 -21.35 -20.92
C GLU A 561 8.81 -20.65 -19.89
N PHE A 562 8.26 -19.76 -19.04
CA PHE A 562 9.01 -19.15 -17.94
C PHE A 562 9.39 -20.14 -16.83
N VAL A 563 8.45 -20.99 -16.41
CA VAL A 563 8.65 -21.79 -15.19
C VAL A 563 9.39 -23.10 -15.42
N TYR A 564 9.21 -23.77 -16.56
CA TYR A 564 9.84 -25.08 -16.81
C TYR A 564 11.38 -25.07 -16.82
N PRO A 565 12.06 -24.08 -17.41
CA PRO A 565 13.51 -23.89 -17.28
C PRO A 565 13.94 -23.78 -15.81
N LEU A 566 13.18 -23.03 -15.00
CA LEU A 566 13.46 -22.89 -13.57
C LEU A 566 13.26 -24.21 -12.81
N VAL A 567 12.25 -25.01 -13.18
CA VAL A 567 12.06 -26.35 -12.63
C VAL A 567 13.25 -27.24 -12.98
N HIS A 568 13.63 -27.25 -14.26
CA HIS A 568 14.77 -28.03 -14.75
C HIS A 568 16.05 -27.66 -13.99
N ASP A 569 16.40 -26.38 -13.91
CA ASP A 569 17.72 -25.97 -13.45
C ASP A 569 17.83 -25.78 -11.94
N LEU A 570 16.76 -25.32 -11.28
CA LEU A 570 16.80 -24.92 -9.87
C LEU A 570 16.02 -25.84 -8.92
N LEU A 571 14.97 -26.52 -9.40
CA LEU A 571 14.14 -27.40 -8.56
C LEU A 571 14.56 -28.87 -8.65
N ALA A 572 14.84 -29.35 -9.87
CA ALA A 572 15.15 -30.75 -10.14
C ALA A 572 16.43 -31.20 -9.43
N GLY A 573 16.35 -32.36 -8.77
CA GLY A 573 17.46 -32.99 -8.05
C GLY A 573 18.13 -34.14 -8.81
N ASN A 574 17.54 -34.59 -9.92
CA ASN A 574 18.02 -35.70 -10.73
C ASN A 574 17.57 -35.54 -12.19
N ASP A 575 18.07 -36.40 -13.08
CA ASP A 575 17.84 -36.32 -14.52
C ASP A 575 16.39 -36.67 -14.92
N ASP A 576 15.72 -37.55 -14.18
CA ASP A 576 14.31 -37.87 -14.44
C ASP A 576 13.40 -36.66 -14.17
N GLU A 577 13.65 -35.95 -13.06
CA GLU A 577 12.97 -34.68 -12.74
C GLU A 577 13.24 -33.60 -13.79
N ARG A 578 14.50 -33.50 -14.27
CA ARG A 578 14.87 -32.58 -15.37
C ARG A 578 14.13 -32.92 -16.66
N GLN A 579 14.06 -34.20 -17.00
CA GLN A 579 13.41 -34.69 -18.21
C GLN A 579 11.92 -34.33 -18.26
N ARG A 580 11.22 -34.37 -17.12
CA ARG A 580 9.79 -33.97 -17.02
C ARG A 580 9.55 -32.51 -17.40
N ALA A 581 10.40 -31.59 -16.96
CA ALA A 581 10.28 -30.19 -17.34
C ALA A 581 10.69 -29.97 -18.82
N TYR A 582 11.78 -30.60 -19.24
CA TYR A 582 12.30 -30.50 -20.60
C TYR A 582 11.27 -30.93 -21.66
N ILE A 583 10.59 -32.06 -21.46
CA ILE A 583 9.65 -32.58 -22.46
C ILE A 583 8.44 -31.63 -22.68
N LEU A 584 8.06 -30.85 -21.66
CA LEU A 584 6.98 -29.88 -21.77
C LEU A 584 7.39 -28.69 -22.65
N VAL A 585 8.57 -28.11 -22.40
CA VAL A 585 9.17 -27.05 -23.24
C VAL A 585 9.30 -27.53 -24.69
N LEU A 586 9.89 -28.71 -24.89
CA LEU A 586 10.09 -29.28 -26.22
C LEU A 586 8.76 -29.45 -26.97
N ASN A 587 7.74 -30.02 -26.32
CA ASN A 587 6.45 -30.28 -26.95
C ASN A 587 5.72 -28.99 -27.31
N ILE A 588 5.68 -27.99 -26.43
CA ILE A 588 5.01 -26.70 -26.67
C ILE A 588 5.65 -26.00 -27.87
N THR A 589 6.97 -25.80 -27.84
CA THR A 589 7.67 -25.12 -28.92
C THR A 589 7.61 -25.92 -30.23
N THR A 590 7.61 -27.26 -30.18
CA THR A 590 7.41 -28.11 -31.37
C THR A 590 6.01 -27.93 -31.97
N ASN A 591 4.96 -27.85 -31.15
CA ASN A 591 3.60 -27.58 -31.62
C ASN A 591 3.57 -26.25 -32.39
N ILE A 592 4.12 -25.18 -31.83
CA ILE A 592 4.15 -23.87 -32.48
C ILE A 592 4.96 -23.90 -33.79
N LEU A 593 6.16 -24.48 -33.77
CA LEU A 593 7.04 -24.54 -34.94
C LEU A 593 6.42 -25.34 -36.10
N THR A 594 5.77 -26.47 -35.80
CA THR A 594 5.19 -27.36 -36.81
C THR A 594 3.89 -26.84 -37.42
N HIS A 595 3.23 -25.89 -36.76
CA HIS A 595 2.00 -25.26 -37.23
C HIS A 595 2.22 -23.82 -37.72
N ASP A 596 3.34 -23.56 -38.40
CA ASP A 596 3.66 -22.25 -38.99
C ASP A 596 3.56 -21.09 -37.98
N TRP A 597 4.14 -21.31 -36.79
CA TRP A 597 4.23 -20.35 -35.69
C TRP A 597 2.87 -20.04 -35.03
N TYR A 598 1.91 -20.96 -35.07
CA TYR A 598 0.65 -20.87 -34.35
C TYR A 598 0.54 -21.94 -33.27
N LEU A 599 -0.05 -21.62 -32.13
CA LEU A 599 -0.49 -22.63 -31.18
C LEU A 599 -1.79 -23.25 -31.70
N VAL A 600 -1.77 -24.56 -31.97
CA VAL A 600 -2.93 -25.30 -32.47
C VAL A 600 -3.45 -26.25 -31.38
N GLY A 601 -4.71 -26.03 -31.01
CA GLY A 601 -5.38 -26.70 -29.89
C GLY A 601 -6.51 -27.64 -30.30
N GLU A 602 -7.54 -27.70 -29.46
CA GLU A 602 -8.60 -28.72 -29.47
C GLU A 602 -9.50 -28.71 -30.72
N LYS A 603 -9.55 -27.59 -31.45
CA LYS A 603 -10.33 -27.44 -32.68
C LYS A 603 -9.53 -27.79 -33.95
N HIS A 604 -8.28 -28.19 -33.81
CA HIS A 604 -7.33 -28.33 -34.93
C HIS A 604 -7.15 -27.05 -35.76
N THR A 605 -7.43 -25.90 -35.15
CA THR A 605 -7.22 -24.57 -35.71
C THR A 605 -6.34 -23.76 -34.75
N PRO A 606 -5.68 -22.68 -35.22
CA PRO A 606 -5.01 -21.75 -34.34
C PRO A 606 -5.93 -21.27 -33.22
N THR A 607 -5.38 -21.16 -32.02
CA THR A 607 -6.03 -20.46 -30.89
C THR A 607 -6.18 -18.97 -31.19
N THR A 608 -7.06 -18.29 -30.46
CA THR A 608 -7.35 -16.86 -30.69
C THR A 608 -6.10 -15.99 -30.55
N TRP A 609 -5.29 -16.23 -29.51
CA TRP A 609 -4.15 -15.38 -29.14
C TRP A 609 -2.77 -16.06 -29.29
N GLY A 610 -2.71 -17.37 -29.55
CA GLY A 610 -1.43 -18.07 -29.77
C GLY A 610 -0.93 -17.94 -31.22
N PHE A 611 -0.48 -16.74 -31.60
CA PHE A 611 0.07 -16.48 -32.93
C PHE A 611 1.43 -15.76 -32.89
N TRP A 612 2.41 -16.34 -33.56
CA TRP A 612 3.78 -15.82 -33.74
C TRP A 612 4.23 -15.81 -35.20
N ASN A 613 3.27 -15.92 -36.11
CA ASN A 613 3.53 -16.02 -37.54
C ASN A 613 4.03 -14.69 -38.13
N PRO A 614 5.15 -14.68 -38.87
CA PRO A 614 5.75 -13.45 -39.38
C PRO A 614 4.92 -12.76 -40.45
N ILE A 615 4.11 -13.48 -41.22
CA ILE A 615 3.23 -12.84 -42.20
C ILE A 615 2.13 -12.06 -41.48
N ARG A 616 1.52 -12.65 -40.45
CA ARG A 616 0.49 -11.97 -39.63
C ARG A 616 1.09 -10.81 -38.84
N ILE A 617 2.15 -11.07 -38.07
CA ILE A 617 2.74 -10.09 -37.15
C ILE A 617 3.31 -8.86 -37.87
N ASN A 618 3.96 -9.03 -39.02
CA ASN A 618 4.60 -7.90 -39.71
C ASN A 618 3.68 -7.18 -40.70
N ASN A 619 2.58 -7.79 -41.15
CA ASN A 619 1.74 -7.23 -42.23
C ASN A 619 0.28 -6.97 -41.86
N ASP A 620 -0.23 -7.47 -40.73
CA ASP A 620 -1.60 -7.20 -40.29
C ASP A 620 -1.64 -5.99 -39.34
N SER A 621 -2.25 -4.91 -39.80
CA SER A 621 -2.38 -3.67 -39.01
C SER A 621 -3.25 -3.84 -37.76
N ASN A 622 -4.05 -4.89 -37.66
CA ASN A 622 -4.92 -5.11 -36.49
C ASN A 622 -4.18 -5.71 -35.29
N VAL A 623 -2.96 -6.22 -35.46
CA VAL A 623 -2.13 -6.81 -34.39
C VAL A 623 -0.75 -6.16 -34.32
N GLN A 624 -0.62 -4.95 -34.87
CA GLN A 624 0.67 -4.24 -34.93
C GLN A 624 1.25 -3.92 -33.55
N ASP A 625 0.39 -3.73 -32.55
CA ASP A 625 0.80 -3.41 -31.17
C ASP A 625 1.41 -4.64 -30.48
N ASP A 626 0.99 -5.84 -30.88
CA ASP A 626 1.52 -7.12 -30.41
C ASP A 626 2.83 -7.53 -31.11
N ARG A 627 3.23 -6.82 -32.17
CA ARG A 627 4.37 -7.22 -33.02
C ARG A 627 5.67 -7.38 -32.24
N GLY A 628 5.97 -6.38 -31.40
CA GLY A 628 7.21 -6.35 -30.64
C GLY A 628 7.27 -7.46 -29.59
N ILE A 629 6.20 -7.61 -28.81
CA ILE A 629 6.10 -8.60 -27.75
C ILE A 629 6.04 -10.03 -28.29
N ASN A 630 5.22 -10.31 -29.31
CA ASN A 630 5.15 -11.66 -29.88
C ASN A 630 6.49 -12.04 -30.54
N SER A 631 7.21 -11.09 -31.16
CA SER A 631 8.57 -11.36 -31.67
C SER A 631 9.54 -11.75 -30.54
N LEU A 632 9.46 -11.08 -29.39
CA LEU A 632 10.26 -11.40 -28.21
C LEU A 632 9.91 -12.79 -27.65
N GLU A 633 8.62 -13.09 -27.51
CA GLU A 633 8.10 -14.37 -27.03
C GLU A 633 8.64 -15.55 -27.84
N ILE A 634 8.42 -15.58 -29.15
CA ILE A 634 8.80 -16.74 -29.96
C ILE A 634 10.31 -16.92 -30.07
N LEU A 635 11.09 -15.84 -30.09
CA LEU A 635 12.55 -15.93 -30.05
C LEU A 635 13.02 -16.51 -28.71
N ALA A 636 12.38 -16.15 -27.60
CA ALA A 636 12.66 -16.75 -26.30
C ALA A 636 12.36 -18.27 -26.32
N TYR A 637 11.18 -18.69 -26.78
CA TYR A 637 10.78 -20.10 -26.81
C TYR A 637 11.72 -20.98 -27.64
N LEU A 638 12.09 -20.51 -28.83
CA LEU A 638 12.98 -21.24 -29.74
C LEU A 638 14.39 -21.38 -29.15
N LEU A 639 14.96 -20.29 -28.61
CA LEU A 639 16.29 -20.34 -28.02
C LEU A 639 16.30 -21.15 -26.73
N GLN A 640 15.23 -21.10 -25.95
CA GLN A 640 15.07 -21.90 -24.73
C GLN A 640 15.01 -23.38 -25.06
N THR A 641 14.19 -23.78 -26.02
CA THR A 641 14.12 -25.17 -26.47
C THR A 641 15.45 -25.64 -27.07
N TYR A 642 16.13 -24.79 -27.84
CA TYR A 642 17.49 -25.09 -28.33
C TYR A 642 18.49 -25.31 -27.18
N ALA A 643 18.43 -24.46 -26.15
CA ALA A 643 19.35 -24.49 -25.01
C ALA A 643 19.36 -25.83 -24.25
N TYR A 644 18.25 -26.59 -24.30
CA TYR A 644 18.13 -27.90 -23.64
C TYR A 644 18.13 -29.08 -24.61
N SER A 645 17.67 -28.90 -25.85
CA SER A 645 17.58 -29.99 -26.83
C SER A 645 18.82 -30.14 -27.72
N GLY A 646 19.53 -29.04 -28.00
CA GLY A 646 20.53 -28.97 -29.07
C GLY A 646 19.97 -29.24 -30.47
N ASP A 647 18.64 -29.26 -30.66
CA ASP A 647 18.01 -29.51 -31.95
C ASP A 647 18.09 -28.25 -32.83
N GLU A 648 18.90 -28.34 -33.88
CA GLU A 648 19.20 -27.21 -34.78
C GLU A 648 17.96 -26.62 -35.46
N ARG A 649 16.82 -27.33 -35.53
CA ARG A 649 15.57 -26.80 -36.11
C ARG A 649 15.09 -25.54 -35.37
N PHE A 650 15.29 -25.47 -34.06
CA PHE A 650 14.86 -24.30 -33.27
C PHE A 650 15.81 -23.11 -33.47
N LEU A 651 17.12 -23.34 -33.55
CA LEU A 651 18.09 -22.29 -33.85
C LEU A 651 17.93 -21.78 -35.29
N ASP A 652 17.66 -22.68 -36.24
CA ASP A 652 17.34 -22.36 -37.63
C ASP A 652 16.07 -21.52 -37.73
N GLY A 653 15.04 -21.87 -36.96
CA GLY A 653 13.81 -21.10 -36.83
C GLY A 653 14.05 -19.69 -36.31
N ALA A 654 14.81 -19.55 -35.22
CA ALA A 654 15.16 -18.23 -34.66
C ALA A 654 15.96 -17.40 -35.68
N LYS A 655 16.92 -18.03 -36.38
CA LYS A 655 17.70 -17.38 -37.43
C LYS A 655 16.82 -16.91 -38.59
N LEU A 656 15.84 -17.72 -39.02
CA LEU A 656 14.90 -17.36 -40.08
C LEU A 656 14.08 -16.11 -39.69
N LEU A 657 13.51 -16.11 -38.48
CA LEU A 657 12.71 -14.99 -37.97
C LEU A 657 13.55 -13.70 -37.85
N ILE A 658 14.81 -13.81 -37.46
CA ILE A 658 15.73 -12.67 -37.40
C ILE A 658 16.15 -12.20 -38.79
N ASP A 659 16.80 -13.06 -39.58
CA ASP A 659 17.47 -12.63 -40.82
C ASP A 659 16.48 -12.28 -41.95
N THR A 660 15.33 -12.96 -42.00
CA THR A 660 14.33 -12.76 -43.07
C THR A 660 13.18 -11.87 -42.64
N TYR A 661 12.71 -12.02 -41.41
CA TYR A 661 11.52 -11.30 -40.91
C TYR A 661 11.82 -10.18 -39.91
N GLN A 662 13.11 -9.93 -39.61
CA GLN A 662 13.59 -8.80 -38.80
C GLN A 662 13.02 -8.80 -37.38
N TYR A 663 12.83 -9.98 -36.78
CA TYR A 663 12.29 -10.08 -35.44
C TYR A 663 13.20 -9.42 -34.39
N ASP A 664 14.52 -9.42 -34.59
CA ASP A 664 15.46 -8.65 -33.76
C ASP A 664 15.16 -7.15 -33.75
N ILE A 665 14.80 -6.56 -34.90
CA ILE A 665 14.42 -5.15 -34.99
C ILE A 665 13.09 -4.90 -34.26
N ASN A 666 12.13 -5.83 -34.35
CA ASN A 666 10.84 -5.73 -33.65
C ASN A 666 11.02 -5.59 -32.12
N LEU A 667 12.08 -6.17 -31.53
CA LEU A 667 12.38 -6.07 -30.09
C LEU A 667 12.66 -4.63 -29.64
N ILE A 668 13.14 -3.73 -30.51
CA ILE A 668 13.43 -2.33 -30.14
C ILE A 668 12.14 -1.63 -29.68
N ASN A 669 11.00 -1.97 -30.29
CA ASN A 669 9.70 -1.40 -29.97
C ASN A 669 8.77 -2.48 -29.42
N ALA A 670 9.27 -3.23 -28.42
CA ALA A 670 8.54 -4.33 -27.79
C ALA A 670 7.16 -3.92 -27.25
N LYS A 671 7.01 -2.67 -26.81
CA LYS A 671 5.74 -2.08 -26.36
C LYS A 671 5.44 -0.80 -27.12
N MET A 672 4.30 -0.80 -27.82
CA MET A 672 3.72 0.42 -28.37
C MET A 672 2.90 1.12 -27.29
N ILE A 673 3.25 2.37 -26.98
CA ILE A 673 2.55 3.18 -25.97
C ILE A 673 1.62 4.14 -26.69
N ALA A 674 0.36 3.77 -26.82
CA ALA A 674 -0.70 4.65 -27.29
C ALA A 674 -1.38 5.36 -26.12
N VAL A 675 -1.79 6.61 -26.32
CA VAL A 675 -2.39 7.46 -25.28
C VAL A 675 -3.70 6.87 -24.71
N CYS A 676 -4.38 5.96 -25.41
CA CYS A 676 -5.67 5.37 -25.00
C CYS A 676 -5.67 3.85 -24.82
N GLU A 677 -4.63 3.17 -25.28
CA GLU A 677 -4.59 1.72 -25.46
C GLU A 677 -3.30 1.22 -24.84
N ASN A 678 -3.28 1.20 -23.50
CA ASN A 678 -2.22 0.53 -22.77
C ASN A 678 -2.77 -0.73 -22.13
N ASN A 679 -2.45 -1.87 -22.72
CA ASN A 679 -2.72 -3.17 -22.14
C ASN A 679 -1.60 -3.57 -21.17
N PHE A 680 -1.89 -3.56 -19.87
CA PHE A 680 -0.92 -3.87 -18.82
C PHE A 680 -0.57 -5.37 -18.73
N SER A 681 -1.34 -6.26 -19.36
CA SER A 681 -0.94 -7.67 -19.46
C SER A 681 0.35 -7.83 -20.25
N ASP A 682 0.51 -7.07 -21.33
CA ASP A 682 1.69 -7.17 -22.19
C ASP A 682 2.96 -6.79 -21.43
N ASP A 683 2.87 -5.93 -20.42
CA ASP A 683 4.01 -5.59 -19.58
C ASP A 683 4.48 -6.82 -18.80
N GLN A 684 3.58 -7.52 -18.12
CA GLN A 684 3.91 -8.78 -17.45
C GLN A 684 4.52 -9.80 -18.41
N LEU A 685 3.91 -9.98 -19.58
CA LEU A 685 4.35 -10.94 -20.58
C LEU A 685 5.72 -10.58 -21.16
N ALA A 686 5.98 -9.31 -21.44
CA ALA A 686 7.25 -8.86 -21.97
C ALA A 686 8.38 -9.07 -20.95
N TYR A 687 8.18 -8.74 -19.68
CA TYR A 687 9.19 -8.97 -18.66
C TYR A 687 9.50 -10.47 -18.48
N LEU A 688 8.48 -11.33 -18.45
CA LEU A 688 8.68 -12.78 -18.43
C LEU A 688 9.48 -13.25 -19.66
N SER A 689 9.17 -12.74 -20.85
CA SER A 689 9.87 -13.11 -22.08
C SER A 689 11.29 -12.56 -22.18
N TYR A 690 11.56 -11.35 -21.67
CA TYR A 690 12.92 -10.83 -21.52
C TYR A 690 13.75 -11.69 -20.56
N PHE A 691 13.14 -12.13 -19.45
CA PHE A 691 13.77 -13.07 -18.54
C PHE A 691 14.12 -14.37 -19.29
N ASN A 692 13.16 -14.97 -19.98
CA ASN A 692 13.32 -16.23 -20.71
C ASN A 692 14.42 -16.16 -21.76
N LEU A 693 14.43 -15.08 -22.54
CA LEU A 693 15.43 -14.87 -23.58
C LEU A 693 16.84 -14.82 -22.99
N VAL A 694 17.05 -14.03 -21.93
CA VAL A 694 18.37 -13.93 -21.29
C VAL A 694 18.74 -15.23 -20.58
N TYR A 695 17.77 -15.91 -19.96
CA TYR A 695 17.95 -17.23 -19.36
C TYR A 695 18.41 -18.26 -20.40
N ALA A 696 17.75 -18.34 -21.56
CA ALA A 696 18.13 -19.23 -22.66
C ALA A 696 19.56 -18.95 -23.17
N ILE A 697 19.91 -17.68 -23.40
CA ILE A 697 21.26 -17.29 -23.85
C ILE A 697 22.31 -17.65 -22.81
N ASN A 698 21.99 -17.46 -21.53
CA ASN A 698 22.86 -17.86 -20.43
C ASN A 698 23.08 -19.38 -20.42
N THR A 699 22.00 -20.16 -20.51
CA THR A 699 22.06 -21.62 -20.53
C THR A 699 22.85 -22.15 -21.73
N ILE A 700 22.65 -21.61 -22.94
CA ILE A 700 23.45 -21.95 -24.14
C ILE A 700 24.96 -21.72 -23.89
N THR A 701 25.29 -20.63 -23.21
CA THR A 701 26.68 -20.25 -22.92
C THR A 701 27.32 -21.23 -21.94
N LEU A 702 26.59 -21.60 -20.88
CA LEU A 702 27.13 -22.35 -19.74
C LEU A 702 26.99 -23.87 -19.85
N THR A 703 26.03 -24.38 -20.61
CA THR A 703 25.69 -25.82 -20.63
C THR A 703 26.75 -26.69 -21.29
N ASP A 704 27.05 -27.88 -20.77
CA ASP A 704 28.08 -28.77 -21.33
C ASP A 704 27.56 -29.74 -22.40
N HIS A 705 26.25 -29.91 -22.55
CA HIS A 705 25.70 -30.86 -23.53
C HIS A 705 25.75 -30.35 -24.99
N LEU A 706 25.86 -29.03 -25.20
CA LEU A 706 26.05 -28.46 -26.53
C LEU A 706 27.53 -28.53 -26.93
N SER A 707 27.78 -29.01 -28.15
CA SER A 707 29.15 -29.06 -28.69
C SER A 707 29.73 -27.64 -28.87
N PRO A 708 31.08 -27.48 -28.88
CA PRO A 708 31.69 -26.18 -29.13
C PRO A 708 31.24 -25.51 -30.43
N GLY A 709 30.96 -26.30 -31.48
CA GLY A 709 30.43 -25.80 -32.75
C GLY A 709 29.01 -25.26 -32.63
N GLN A 710 28.15 -25.95 -31.89
CA GLN A 710 26.77 -25.52 -31.61
C GLN A 710 26.75 -24.22 -30.80
N LYS A 711 27.56 -24.14 -29.73
CA LYS A 711 27.72 -22.90 -28.95
C LYS A 711 28.21 -21.76 -29.82
N ALA A 712 29.24 -21.98 -30.65
CA ALA A 712 29.77 -20.96 -31.55
C ALA A 712 28.72 -20.47 -32.56
N ARG A 713 27.91 -21.39 -33.10
CA ARG A 713 26.82 -21.08 -34.03
C ARG A 713 25.74 -20.23 -33.36
N ALA A 714 25.25 -20.66 -32.20
CA ALA A 714 24.24 -19.93 -31.45
C ALA A 714 24.73 -18.54 -31.03
N LYS A 715 26.00 -18.45 -30.60
CA LYS A 715 26.64 -17.19 -30.21
C LYS A 715 26.60 -16.11 -31.30
N LEU A 716 26.69 -16.48 -32.58
CA LEU A 716 26.61 -15.52 -33.69
C LEU A 716 25.23 -14.84 -33.78
N ILE A 717 24.18 -15.53 -33.32
CA ILE A 717 22.80 -15.03 -33.29
C ILE A 717 22.57 -14.28 -31.98
N THR A 718 22.89 -14.90 -30.85
CA THR A 718 22.58 -14.35 -29.52
C THR A 718 23.38 -13.08 -29.20
N ASP A 719 24.63 -12.95 -29.67
CA ASP A 719 25.44 -11.75 -29.45
C ASP A 719 24.80 -10.49 -30.05
N LYS A 720 24.19 -10.61 -31.23
CA LYS A 720 23.45 -9.52 -31.89
C LYS A 720 22.13 -9.28 -31.17
N LEU A 721 21.40 -10.36 -30.87
CA LEU A 721 20.09 -10.26 -30.25
C LEU A 721 20.14 -9.57 -28.87
N LEU A 722 21.20 -9.78 -28.08
CA LEU A 722 21.40 -9.08 -26.80
C LEU A 722 21.44 -7.55 -26.95
N GLU A 723 21.95 -7.02 -28.07
CA GLU A 723 22.01 -5.57 -28.33
C GLU A 723 20.62 -4.99 -28.61
N TYR A 724 19.86 -5.63 -29.48
CA TYR A 724 18.47 -5.25 -29.80
C TYR A 724 17.57 -5.39 -28.57
N MET A 725 17.69 -6.51 -27.86
CA MET A 725 16.95 -6.81 -26.64
C MET A 725 17.21 -5.74 -25.57
N LYS A 726 18.48 -5.40 -25.29
CA LYS A 726 18.83 -4.38 -24.29
C LYS A 726 18.26 -3.01 -24.66
N THR A 727 18.31 -2.65 -25.94
CA THR A 727 17.74 -1.38 -26.43
C THR A 727 16.23 -1.34 -26.21
N GLY A 728 15.52 -2.41 -26.57
CA GLY A 728 14.09 -2.55 -26.34
C GLY A 728 13.71 -2.54 -24.86
N LEU A 729 14.45 -3.28 -24.04
CA LEU A 729 14.24 -3.34 -22.59
C LEU A 729 14.42 -1.96 -21.94
N ASP A 730 15.44 -1.20 -22.31
CA ASP A 730 15.66 0.17 -21.80
C ASP A 730 14.52 1.11 -22.21
N LEU A 731 14.03 1.01 -23.45
CA LEU A 731 12.89 1.81 -23.93
C LEU A 731 11.60 1.45 -23.18
N PHE A 732 11.34 0.16 -22.99
CA PHE A 732 10.20 -0.33 -22.22
C PHE A 732 10.29 0.13 -20.76
N HIS A 733 11.45 -0.04 -20.13
CA HIS A 733 11.62 0.24 -18.70
C HIS A 733 11.50 1.74 -18.38
N ARG A 734 11.76 2.66 -19.32
CA ARG A 734 11.51 4.11 -19.14
C ARG A 734 10.10 4.42 -18.68
N TYR A 735 9.12 3.72 -19.20
CA TYR A 735 7.73 3.87 -18.81
C TYR A 735 7.42 3.03 -17.56
N THR A 736 7.69 1.73 -17.58
CA THR A 736 7.28 0.81 -16.48
C THR A 736 7.98 1.05 -15.16
N GLN A 737 9.18 1.65 -15.13
CA GLN A 737 9.86 2.00 -13.88
C GLN A 737 9.07 2.97 -13.00
N THR A 738 8.18 3.77 -13.61
CA THR A 738 7.29 4.69 -12.88
C THR A 738 6.29 3.97 -11.97
N GLU A 739 6.03 2.68 -12.22
CA GLU A 739 5.19 1.83 -11.36
C GLU A 739 5.92 1.31 -10.12
N LYS A 740 7.24 1.51 -10.04
CA LYS A 740 8.08 1.03 -8.94
C LYS A 740 7.88 -0.46 -8.64
N SER A 741 7.59 -1.25 -9.68
CA SER A 741 7.24 -2.65 -9.56
C SER A 741 8.49 -3.46 -9.18
N PRO A 742 8.56 -4.10 -7.98
CA PRO A 742 9.68 -4.95 -7.63
C PRO A 742 9.86 -6.13 -8.61
N PHE A 743 8.76 -6.64 -9.19
CA PHE A 743 8.79 -7.70 -10.19
C PHE A 743 9.51 -7.26 -11.48
N TYR A 744 9.11 -6.12 -12.05
CA TYR A 744 9.75 -5.58 -13.25
C TYR A 744 11.20 -5.16 -12.97
N ASN A 745 11.46 -4.59 -11.80
CA ASN A 745 12.77 -4.11 -11.40
C ASN A 745 13.80 -5.24 -11.27
N PHE A 746 13.47 -6.38 -10.63
CA PHE A 746 14.44 -7.47 -10.52
C PHE A 746 14.70 -8.13 -11.89
N ILE A 747 13.67 -8.25 -12.73
CA ILE A 747 13.83 -8.81 -14.08
C ILE A 747 14.68 -7.87 -14.93
N TYR A 748 14.47 -6.56 -14.86
CA TYR A 748 15.33 -5.58 -15.54
C TYR A 748 16.78 -5.74 -15.12
N CYS A 749 17.05 -5.83 -13.81
CA CYS A 749 18.40 -6.04 -13.29
C CYS A 749 19.05 -7.34 -13.80
N TYR A 750 18.27 -8.43 -13.84
CA TYR A 750 18.70 -9.70 -14.41
C TYR A 750 18.98 -9.60 -15.92
N ALA A 751 18.02 -9.10 -16.69
CA ALA A 751 18.08 -9.07 -18.15
C ALA A 751 19.05 -8.02 -18.70
N SER A 752 19.39 -6.98 -17.93
CA SER A 752 20.38 -5.96 -18.29
C SER A 752 21.82 -6.30 -17.88
N GLY A 753 22.05 -7.45 -17.25
CA GLY A 753 23.39 -7.90 -16.85
C GLY A 753 23.95 -7.22 -15.60
N GLN A 754 23.08 -6.65 -14.75
CA GLN A 754 23.48 -5.92 -13.53
C GLN A 754 23.51 -6.81 -12.27
N VAL A 755 23.37 -8.12 -12.45
CA VAL A 755 23.48 -9.13 -11.37
C VAL A 755 24.52 -10.19 -11.76
N ASN A 756 25.11 -10.85 -10.76
CA ASN A 756 26.22 -11.80 -10.96
C ASN A 756 25.90 -12.91 -11.96
N GLN A 757 24.64 -13.38 -11.98
CA GLN A 757 24.16 -14.48 -12.79
C GLN A 757 24.28 -14.19 -14.30
N THR A 758 24.19 -12.93 -14.73
CA THR A 758 24.14 -12.55 -16.15
C THR A 758 25.20 -11.54 -16.57
N GLN A 759 25.97 -10.97 -15.62
CA GLN A 759 27.01 -9.97 -15.91
C GLN A 759 27.97 -10.42 -17.03
N HIS A 760 28.36 -11.69 -17.04
CA HIS A 760 29.30 -12.24 -18.01
C HIS A 760 28.82 -12.17 -19.48
N LEU A 761 27.50 -12.07 -19.71
CA LEU A 761 26.92 -11.92 -21.05
C LEU A 761 27.13 -10.51 -21.63
N PHE A 762 27.33 -9.51 -20.78
CA PHE A 762 27.34 -8.09 -21.15
C PHE A 762 28.72 -7.42 -21.03
N ASN A 763 29.79 -8.21 -20.87
CA ASN A 763 31.18 -7.74 -20.71
C ASN A 763 31.80 -7.06 -21.96
N LYS A 764 31.06 -6.97 -23.08
CA LYS A 764 31.52 -6.24 -24.27
C LYS A 764 31.20 -4.75 -24.15
N ASN A 765 31.91 -3.92 -24.91
CA ASN A 765 31.60 -2.49 -25.10
C ASN A 765 30.28 -2.30 -25.89
N TYR A 766 29.16 -2.79 -25.36
CA TYR A 766 27.85 -2.32 -25.76
C TYR A 766 27.75 -0.84 -25.35
N PRO A 767 27.13 0.05 -26.16
CA PRO A 767 26.95 1.45 -25.82
C PRO A 767 26.49 1.58 -24.35
N SER A 768 27.34 2.20 -23.56
CA SER A 768 27.30 2.20 -22.11
C SER A 768 26.35 3.28 -21.58
N SER A 769 25.06 3.20 -21.95
CA SER A 769 24.03 3.87 -21.16
C SER A 769 23.18 2.79 -20.53
N VAL A 770 23.63 2.25 -19.39
CA VAL A 770 22.66 1.65 -18.47
C VAL A 770 21.74 2.78 -18.07
N SER A 771 20.50 2.77 -18.57
CA SER A 771 19.56 3.86 -18.32
C SER A 771 19.09 3.87 -16.85
N PHE A 772 19.16 2.71 -16.16
CA PHE A 772 18.62 2.53 -14.81
C PHE A 772 19.56 1.75 -13.88
N ASN A 773 19.77 2.28 -12.68
CA ASN A 773 20.64 1.69 -11.66
C ASN A 773 19.85 0.74 -10.74
N CYS A 774 20.31 -0.51 -10.62
CA CYS A 774 19.65 -1.53 -9.81
C CYS A 774 19.55 -1.24 -8.31
N SER A 775 20.44 -0.43 -7.73
CA SER A 775 20.31 0.01 -6.33
C SER A 775 19.10 0.94 -6.14
N SER A 776 18.84 1.82 -7.10
CA SER A 776 17.65 2.69 -7.09
C SER A 776 16.38 1.87 -7.30
N LEU A 777 16.38 0.99 -8.30
CA LEU A 777 15.24 0.11 -8.59
C LEU A 777 14.90 -0.82 -7.42
N SER A 778 15.92 -1.30 -6.71
CA SER A 778 15.72 -2.13 -5.50
C SER A 778 15.09 -1.31 -4.37
N THR A 779 15.47 -0.05 -4.21
CA THR A 779 14.87 0.86 -3.21
C THR A 779 13.40 1.12 -3.51
N ASP A 780 13.05 1.37 -4.78
CA ASP A 780 11.66 1.51 -5.23
C ASP A 780 10.85 0.22 -4.98
N GLY A 781 11.42 -0.94 -5.30
CA GLY A 781 10.79 -2.23 -5.05
C GLY A 781 10.56 -2.52 -3.57
N ILE A 782 11.51 -2.18 -2.70
CA ILE A 782 11.39 -2.29 -1.24
C ILE A 782 10.26 -1.40 -0.74
N TRP A 783 10.24 -0.12 -1.13
CA TRP A 783 9.15 0.80 -0.77
C TRP A 783 7.79 0.24 -1.19
N HIS A 784 7.68 -0.29 -2.42
CA HIS A 784 6.43 -0.86 -2.94
C HIS A 784 5.97 -2.06 -2.09
N MET A 785 6.89 -2.98 -1.72
CA MET A 785 6.57 -4.13 -0.87
C MET A 785 6.23 -3.72 0.58
N GLN A 786 6.93 -2.72 1.14
CA GLN A 786 6.63 -2.17 2.47
C GLN A 786 5.22 -1.57 2.50
N ARG A 787 4.83 -0.85 1.44
CA ARG A 787 3.49 -0.27 1.29
C ARG A 787 2.43 -1.24 0.77
N TRP A 788 2.73 -2.51 0.51
CA TRP A 788 1.72 -3.49 0.07
C TRP A 788 0.68 -3.76 1.19
N PRO A 789 -0.64 -3.74 0.96
CA PRO A 789 -1.60 -3.98 2.04
C PRO A 789 -1.62 -5.46 2.47
N LEU A 790 -1.82 -5.73 3.77
CA LEU A 790 -1.97 -7.12 4.27
C LEU A 790 -3.29 -7.77 3.83
N GLU A 791 -4.36 -6.98 3.73
CA GLU A 791 -5.66 -7.44 3.28
C GLU A 791 -5.76 -7.38 1.75
N LEU A 792 -6.00 -8.51 1.10
CA LEU A 792 -5.98 -8.63 -0.37
C LEU A 792 -7.37 -8.63 -1.01
N ILE A 793 -8.40 -8.28 -0.23
CA ILE A 793 -9.73 -8.01 -0.79
C ILE A 793 -9.65 -6.75 -1.67
N ASN A 794 -10.28 -6.81 -2.84
CA ASN A 794 -10.33 -5.73 -3.83
C ASN A 794 -11.31 -4.61 -3.41
N TRP A 795 -11.17 -4.10 -2.18
CA TRP A 795 -12.03 -3.07 -1.60
C TRP A 795 -12.23 -1.89 -2.56
N PRO A 796 -13.48 -1.36 -2.70
CA PRO A 796 -13.74 -0.20 -3.54
C PRO A 796 -12.90 1.00 -3.10
N GLN A 797 -12.04 1.51 -3.98
CA GLN A 797 -11.22 2.70 -3.75
C GLN A 797 -11.84 3.92 -4.46
N PHE A 798 -11.70 5.09 -3.84
CA PHE A 798 -12.22 6.35 -4.36
C PHE A 798 -11.13 7.42 -4.26
N ASN A 799 -10.21 7.45 -5.22
CA ASN A 799 -9.11 8.40 -5.23
C ASN A 799 -9.36 9.60 -6.16
N THR A 800 -10.44 9.62 -6.95
CA THR A 800 -10.83 10.82 -7.71
C THR A 800 -11.22 12.01 -6.85
N VAL A 801 -11.58 11.78 -5.58
CA VAL A 801 -11.89 12.85 -4.61
C VAL A 801 -10.65 13.48 -3.99
N ARG A 802 -9.45 12.92 -4.23
CA ARG A 802 -8.21 13.41 -3.68
C ARG A 802 -7.73 14.67 -4.40
N LEU A 803 -7.37 15.70 -3.63
CA LEU A 803 -6.89 16.98 -4.16
C LEU A 803 -5.40 16.96 -4.53
N ASP A 804 -4.62 16.06 -3.94
CA ASP A 804 -3.19 15.90 -4.20
C ASP A 804 -2.89 15.09 -5.48
N VAL A 805 -3.93 14.48 -6.07
CA VAL A 805 -3.80 13.63 -7.25
C VAL A 805 -3.96 14.42 -8.55
N GLN A 806 -2.93 14.40 -9.38
CA GLN A 806 -3.02 14.86 -10.76
C GLN A 806 -3.61 13.76 -11.64
N ARG A 807 -4.65 14.08 -12.42
CA ARG A 807 -5.28 13.14 -13.36
C ARG A 807 -4.57 13.14 -14.71
N ASN A 808 -4.33 11.95 -15.26
CA ASN A 808 -3.82 11.77 -16.61
C ASN A 808 -4.97 11.83 -17.64
N LYS A 809 -5.59 13.01 -17.81
CA LYS A 809 -6.77 13.19 -18.69
C LYS A 809 -6.60 12.61 -20.10
N PRO A 810 -5.44 12.74 -20.78
CA PRO A 810 -5.25 12.11 -22.08
C PRO A 810 -5.44 10.60 -22.05
N ALA A 811 -5.07 9.92 -20.96
CA ALA A 811 -5.19 8.47 -20.82
C ALA A 811 -6.60 7.95 -20.50
N GLU A 812 -7.56 8.84 -20.19
CA GLU A 812 -8.89 8.47 -19.71
C GLU A 812 -9.90 8.21 -20.84
N CYS A 813 -9.45 7.66 -21.97
CA CYS A 813 -10.27 7.55 -23.19
C CYS A 813 -11.53 6.67 -23.04
N ASN A 814 -11.55 5.79 -22.04
CA ASN A 814 -12.68 4.92 -21.71
C ASN A 814 -13.57 5.48 -20.58
N GLY A 815 -13.42 6.77 -20.23
CA GLY A 815 -14.12 7.40 -19.11
C GLY A 815 -13.65 6.94 -17.72
N LYS A 816 -12.59 6.13 -17.65
CA LYS A 816 -11.98 5.66 -16.40
C LYS A 816 -10.92 6.65 -15.93
N PRO A 817 -10.95 7.07 -14.65
CA PRO A 817 -10.00 8.03 -14.11
C PRO A 817 -8.63 7.39 -13.82
N TYR A 818 -7.56 8.02 -14.29
CA TYR A 818 -6.19 7.55 -14.06
C TYR A 818 -5.32 8.63 -13.43
N ALA A 819 -4.44 8.20 -12.52
CA ALA A 819 -3.43 9.05 -11.91
C ALA A 819 -2.31 9.35 -12.91
N LEU A 820 -1.74 10.55 -12.85
CA LEU A 820 -0.51 10.89 -13.57
C LEU A 820 0.73 10.33 -12.86
N HIS A 821 0.67 10.22 -11.54
CA HIS A 821 1.73 9.67 -10.70
C HIS A 821 1.19 8.50 -9.88
N LEU A 822 2.04 7.50 -9.65
CA LEU A 822 1.69 6.28 -8.94
C LEU A 822 1.29 6.59 -7.49
N LEU A 823 0.13 6.08 -7.05
CA LEU A 823 -0.27 6.11 -5.65
C LEU A 823 0.37 4.96 -4.85
N PRO A 824 0.64 5.13 -3.54
CA PRO A 824 1.13 4.05 -2.69
C PRO A 824 0.24 2.79 -2.79
N PRO A 825 0.82 1.58 -2.83
CA PRO A 825 0.06 0.33 -2.98
C PRO A 825 -1.08 0.11 -1.97
N ASP A 826 -0.94 0.56 -0.73
CA ASP A 826 -1.96 0.47 0.31
C ASP A 826 -3.03 1.57 0.23
N GLU A 827 -2.87 2.55 -0.65
CA GLU A 827 -3.85 3.62 -0.94
C GLU A 827 -4.58 3.42 -2.27
N ARG A 828 -4.36 2.27 -2.92
CA ARG A 828 -5.02 1.86 -4.16
C ARG A 828 -5.58 0.45 -4.08
N ASN A 829 -6.18 0.01 -5.17
CA ASN A 829 -6.69 -1.35 -5.27
C ASN A 829 -5.53 -2.35 -5.37
N VAL A 830 -5.72 -3.54 -4.81
CA VAL A 830 -4.78 -4.66 -4.97
C VAL A 830 -5.04 -5.32 -6.32
N GLY A 831 -3.99 -5.57 -7.07
CA GLY A 831 -4.08 -6.27 -8.34
C GLY A 831 -2.82 -7.10 -8.60
N LYS A 832 -2.90 -7.95 -9.62
CA LYS A 832 -1.76 -8.68 -10.17
C LYS A 832 -0.90 -7.74 -11.03
N TRP A 833 0.29 -8.15 -11.44
CA TRP A 833 1.19 -7.30 -12.23
C TRP A 833 0.62 -6.88 -13.59
N ASN A 834 -0.34 -7.64 -14.12
CA ASN A 834 -1.09 -7.26 -15.34
C ASN A 834 -2.22 -6.24 -15.11
N SER A 835 -2.36 -5.68 -13.92
CA SER A 835 -3.41 -4.71 -13.57
C SER A 835 -2.90 -3.27 -13.71
N ASN A 836 -3.77 -2.35 -14.11
CA ASN A 836 -3.43 -0.93 -14.22
C ASN A 836 -3.24 -0.29 -12.82
N ALA A 837 -1.97 -0.06 -12.44
CA ALA A 837 -1.57 0.54 -11.16
C ALA A 837 -1.99 2.02 -10.99
N TYR A 838 -2.35 2.71 -12.07
CA TYR A 838 -2.76 4.11 -12.08
C TYR A 838 -4.28 4.31 -11.95
N SER A 839 -5.06 3.24 -11.84
CA SER A 839 -6.51 3.33 -11.64
C SER A 839 -6.85 4.05 -10.34
N LEU A 840 -7.56 5.18 -10.42
CA LEU A 840 -7.93 5.95 -9.24
C LEU A 840 -9.11 5.32 -8.49
N ASP A 841 -10.14 4.93 -9.24
CA ASP A 841 -11.36 4.35 -8.69
C ASP A 841 -11.54 2.94 -9.23
N TYR A 842 -11.44 1.94 -8.34
CA TYR A 842 -11.54 0.53 -8.72
C TYR A 842 -11.88 -0.36 -7.53
N GLY A 843 -12.36 -1.57 -7.80
CA GLY A 843 -12.69 -2.56 -6.78
C GLY A 843 -14.16 -2.72 -6.52
N THR A 844 -14.52 -3.90 -6.02
CA THR A 844 -15.90 -4.26 -5.76
C THR A 844 -16.12 -4.75 -4.33
N GLY A 845 -15.07 -5.20 -3.64
CA GLY A 845 -15.17 -5.91 -2.37
C GLY A 845 -15.79 -7.31 -2.48
N PHE A 846 -15.90 -7.86 -3.69
CA PHE A 846 -16.42 -9.21 -3.96
C PHE A 846 -15.35 -10.17 -4.52
N LYS A 847 -14.07 -9.80 -4.46
CA LYS A 847 -12.96 -10.68 -4.82
C LYS A 847 -11.80 -10.50 -3.84
N GLU A 848 -11.15 -11.59 -3.49
CA GLU A 848 -9.83 -11.58 -2.86
C GLU A 848 -8.77 -11.90 -3.93
N GLU A 849 -7.65 -11.17 -3.92
CA GLU A 849 -6.47 -11.47 -4.74
C GLU A 849 -5.49 -12.36 -3.97
N ASP A 850 -4.71 -13.16 -4.68
CA ASP A 850 -3.68 -14.00 -4.08
C ASP A 850 -2.35 -13.20 -3.89
N PRO A 851 -1.50 -13.59 -2.92
CA PRO A 851 -0.27 -12.89 -2.61
C PRO A 851 0.89 -13.15 -3.59
N THR A 852 0.71 -13.94 -4.65
CA THR A 852 1.79 -14.30 -5.59
C THR A 852 2.57 -13.10 -6.12
N PRO A 853 1.94 -11.97 -6.51
CA PRO A 853 2.68 -10.79 -6.96
C PRO A 853 3.73 -10.30 -5.95
N PHE A 854 3.40 -10.33 -4.65
CA PHE A 854 4.34 -10.02 -3.56
C PHE A 854 5.40 -11.12 -3.43
N LEU A 855 4.98 -12.40 -3.40
CA LEU A 855 5.88 -13.53 -3.14
C LEU A 855 6.96 -13.67 -4.22
N ILE A 856 6.60 -13.62 -5.50
CA ILE A 856 7.57 -13.73 -6.61
C ILE A 856 8.57 -12.57 -6.59
N SER A 857 8.11 -11.37 -6.23
CA SER A 857 8.94 -10.18 -6.12
C SER A 857 9.96 -10.29 -5.01
N TYR A 858 9.52 -10.66 -3.80
CA TYR A 858 10.40 -10.83 -2.65
C TYR A 858 11.46 -11.91 -2.91
N TRP A 859 11.04 -13.12 -3.31
CA TRP A 859 11.98 -14.23 -3.53
C TRP A 859 12.86 -14.02 -4.76
N GLY A 860 12.36 -13.40 -5.82
CA GLY A 860 13.17 -13.01 -6.98
C GLY A 860 14.26 -12.01 -6.61
N MET A 861 13.92 -10.93 -5.91
CA MET A 861 14.91 -9.96 -5.42
C MET A 861 15.95 -10.60 -4.48
N ARG A 862 15.53 -11.52 -3.60
CA ARG A 862 16.46 -12.28 -2.73
C ARG A 862 17.40 -13.18 -3.54
N TYR A 863 16.86 -13.93 -4.50
CA TYR A 863 17.65 -14.83 -5.33
C TYR A 863 18.72 -14.09 -6.16
N PHE A 864 18.39 -12.89 -6.64
CA PHE A 864 19.33 -12.04 -7.40
C PHE A 864 20.17 -11.10 -6.54
N ASN A 865 20.14 -11.25 -5.20
CA ASN A 865 20.90 -10.43 -4.25
C ASN A 865 20.62 -8.92 -4.35
N LEU A 866 19.37 -8.57 -4.68
CA LEU A 866 18.86 -7.19 -4.74
C LEU A 866 18.17 -6.77 -3.44
N LEU A 867 17.84 -7.74 -2.59
CA LEU A 867 17.37 -7.56 -1.22
C LEU A 867 18.36 -8.28 -0.29
N GLY A 868 18.74 -7.63 0.81
CA GLY A 868 19.65 -8.21 1.81
C GLY A 868 19.09 -9.45 2.51
N GLU A 869 19.92 -10.03 3.38
CA GLU A 869 19.56 -11.23 4.15
C GLU A 869 18.37 -11.04 5.09
#